data_AF-A0A7G1IQJ0-F1
#
_entry.id   AF-A0A7G1IQJ0-F1
#
_cell.length_a   1.000
_cell.length_b   1.000
_cell.length_c   1.000
_cell.angle_alpha   90.00
_cell.angle_beta   90.00
_cell.angle_gamma   90.00
#
_symmetry.space_group_name_H-M   'P 1'
#
loop_
_entity.id
_entity.type
_entity.pdbx_description
1 polymer ?
#
loop_
_entity_poly.entity_id
_entity_poly.type
_entity_poly.pdbx_seq_one_letter_code
_entity_poly.pdbx_strand_id
1 'polypeptide(L)'
;MIPLAVSAFLTSRKKAAAAELADWMESPAGQASSLESIGRSLSRRNHGRSRAVVLAHNHEEAIKGLRAIAAGKQAPNVFSVDGPVTNGPVWVLAGFGAQHRKMGKSLYLRNPVFAEWIEKVDALVQDELGYSVLELILDDSQDYGIETTQVTIFAIQIALGELLKHHGAKPAAVVGQSLGEAASAYFAGGLSLRDATRTICSRSHLMGEGEAMLFGEYIRLMALVEYSADEIKTVFKESEAFPDLEVCVYAAPTQTVIGGPPEQVDAIIARAEAEGKFARKFQTKGASHTQQMDPLLGELSAELQGIKAMSPTCGIFSTVHEGSYIKPGSEPVHDVEYWKKGLRHSVYFTHGIRNAVDSGHTTFLELAPNPVALMQVGLTTAAAGLHDAQLIPTLARKQDEVESMISTMAQLYVYGHDLDIWTLFSRATGPEDFADIPPTRFKRKEHWLDAHFSGDASVIMPGNHVALPDGRHVWEYAPRNGQTDLAALVRAAAAQVLSDAQLTAAEQRAVPGEGARLVTTMTRHPGGASVQVHARIDESFTLVYDALVARSGSESVLPAAVGAGTAIAAAAPVVPQVPQAPEEPEADTLTDSLTTRYLPSDVGRWSPDSGETIADRLGLIVGSAMGYEPEDLPWEVPLIELGLDSLMAVRIKNRVEYDFDLPPIQLTAVRDANLYNVEKLIEYAVEHRDEVTQLSEYQKTQTAEEIARAQAELLSGATVSTVTAPAPDPQAEPETQAPPGSEVPVPPPPTDPAGPSGPSGNGQPNLKGAAEALNSEAVAKALNADVPPRDAAERVTFATWAIVTGKSPGGIFNPLPKLDDAAAAKMAQRLAERAEGPITAEDVLMSANIEELADKVRAYLEAGTIDGFVRTLRARPEGSTKPPVFVFHPAGGSTVVYEPLLNRLPADTPMYGFERVEGTIEERAAQYVPKLVEMQGDGPYILVGWSLGGVLAYACAIGLKRLGKDVAFVGLIDAVRAGEEIPQTKEEIRKRWDRYARFAEKTFNVTIPAIPYEQLEELDDEGQVRFVLDAVRESGVQIPAGIIEHQRTSYLDNRAIDTAQIQPYDGHVTLYMADRYHDDAIMFEPRYAVRQPDGGWGEYVSDLEVVPIGGEHIQAIDEPIIAKVGEHMSRALGNVEAEQRAPK
;
A
#
# COMPACT_ATOMS: atom_id res chain seq x y z
N MET A 1 -29.98 -21.51 -0.11
CA MET A 1 -29.92 -20.51 0.96
C MET A 1 -30.44 -19.17 0.44
N ILE A 2 -31.07 -18.35 1.29
CA ILE A 2 -31.53 -16.98 1.01
C ILE A 2 -31.02 -16.04 2.13
N PRO A 3 -30.51 -14.84 1.81
CA PRO A 3 -30.15 -13.82 2.80
C PRO A 3 -31.36 -12.93 3.16
N LEU A 4 -31.66 -12.81 4.44
CA LEU A 4 -32.70 -11.94 4.99
C LEU A 4 -32.07 -10.78 5.76
N ALA A 5 -31.98 -9.62 5.12
CA ALA A 5 -31.37 -8.42 5.70
C ALA A 5 -32.33 -7.67 6.65
N VAL A 6 -31.81 -7.28 7.82
CA VAL A 6 -32.50 -6.39 8.77
C VAL A 6 -31.54 -5.28 9.17
N SER A 7 -31.96 -4.02 9.07
CA SER A 7 -31.12 -2.88 9.48
C SER A 7 -31.94 -1.73 10.07
N ALA A 8 -31.27 -0.88 10.85
CA ALA A 8 -31.85 0.31 11.46
C ALA A 8 -30.76 1.36 11.73
N PHE A 9 -31.16 2.55 12.20
CA PHE A 9 -30.20 3.55 12.67
C PHE A 9 -29.56 3.17 14.02
N LEU A 10 -30.26 2.40 14.86
CA LEU A 10 -29.82 1.98 16.20
C LEU A 10 -30.06 0.49 16.42
N THR A 11 -29.20 -0.16 17.20
CA THR A 11 -29.26 -1.61 17.42
C THR A 11 -30.52 -2.08 18.14
N SER A 12 -31.02 -1.35 19.13
CA SER A 12 -32.31 -1.67 19.77
C SER A 12 -33.48 -1.68 18.76
N ARG A 13 -33.42 -0.84 17.70
CA ARG A 13 -34.43 -0.79 16.63
C ARG A 13 -34.24 -1.92 15.62
N LYS A 14 -32.99 -2.34 15.34
CA LYS A 14 -32.67 -3.56 14.58
C LYS A 14 -33.19 -4.82 15.30
N LYS A 15 -32.93 -4.95 16.62
CA LYS A 15 -33.45 -6.02 17.49
C LYS A 15 -34.99 -6.09 17.43
N ALA A 16 -35.66 -4.94 17.59
CA ALA A 16 -37.13 -4.87 17.52
C ALA A 16 -37.70 -5.22 16.13
N ALA A 17 -37.08 -4.74 15.04
CA ALA A 17 -37.49 -5.06 13.67
C ALA A 17 -37.32 -6.55 13.34
N ALA A 18 -36.27 -7.20 13.85
CA ALA A 18 -36.08 -8.65 13.71
C ALA A 18 -37.16 -9.44 14.46
N ALA A 19 -37.58 -8.99 15.65
CA ALA A 19 -38.69 -9.60 16.38
C ALA A 19 -40.03 -9.46 15.63
N GLU A 20 -40.38 -8.25 15.20
CA GLU A 20 -41.66 -7.99 14.50
C GLU A 20 -41.73 -8.69 13.12
N LEU A 21 -40.58 -8.85 12.45
CA LEU A 21 -40.48 -9.67 11.23
C LEU A 21 -40.64 -11.18 11.53
N ALA A 22 -40.09 -11.69 12.63
CA ALA A 22 -40.28 -13.09 13.04
C ALA A 22 -41.74 -13.37 13.40
N ASP A 23 -42.40 -12.48 14.16
CA ASP A 23 -43.83 -12.57 14.48
C ASP A 23 -44.70 -12.59 13.20
N TRP A 24 -44.33 -11.79 12.20
CA TRP A 24 -44.99 -11.78 10.89
C TRP A 24 -44.71 -13.07 10.10
N MET A 25 -43.48 -13.60 10.12
CA MET A 25 -43.13 -14.86 9.47
C MET A 25 -43.83 -16.07 10.09
N GLU A 26 -44.12 -16.04 11.39
CA GLU A 26 -44.95 -17.05 12.09
C GLU A 26 -46.44 -16.93 11.74
N SER A 27 -46.89 -15.80 11.20
CA SER A 27 -48.30 -15.58 10.79
C SER A 27 -48.67 -16.33 9.50
N PRO A 28 -49.98 -16.59 9.24
CA PRO A 28 -50.43 -17.25 8.02
C PRO A 28 -50.00 -16.55 6.71
N ALA A 29 -49.83 -15.23 6.72
CA ALA A 29 -49.37 -14.47 5.55
C ALA A 29 -47.86 -14.65 5.31
N GLY A 30 -47.06 -14.66 6.39
CA GLY A 30 -45.62 -14.92 6.31
C GLY A 30 -45.30 -16.35 5.91
N GLN A 31 -46.02 -17.33 6.47
CA GLN A 31 -45.93 -18.75 6.08
C GLN A 31 -46.35 -19.01 4.62
N ALA A 32 -47.27 -18.22 4.07
CA ALA A 32 -47.67 -18.31 2.66
C ALA A 32 -46.71 -17.59 1.70
N SER A 33 -45.84 -16.71 2.20
CA SER A 33 -44.86 -15.96 1.40
C SER A 33 -43.59 -16.79 1.19
N SER A 34 -42.99 -16.75 -0.01
CA SER A 34 -41.72 -17.45 -0.27
C SER A 34 -40.55 -16.73 0.42
N LEU A 35 -39.53 -17.47 0.87
CA LEU A 35 -38.32 -16.84 1.43
C LEU A 35 -37.66 -15.87 0.45
N GLU A 36 -37.68 -16.18 -0.85
CA GLU A 36 -37.10 -15.29 -1.86
C GLU A 36 -37.87 -13.97 -1.97
N SER A 37 -39.21 -13.99 -1.96
CA SER A 37 -40.02 -12.76 -1.98
C SER A 37 -39.83 -11.92 -0.71
N ILE A 38 -39.66 -12.57 0.45
CA ILE A 38 -39.32 -11.90 1.72
C ILE A 38 -37.94 -11.25 1.62
N GLY A 39 -36.90 -12.00 1.23
CA GLY A 39 -35.53 -11.49 1.06
C GLY A 39 -35.44 -10.35 0.03
N ARG A 40 -36.16 -10.47 -1.10
CA ARG A 40 -36.26 -9.45 -2.14
C ARG A 40 -36.99 -8.19 -1.65
N SER A 41 -37.96 -8.32 -0.75
CA SER A 41 -38.67 -7.18 -0.15
C SER A 41 -37.84 -6.48 0.93
N LEU A 42 -37.04 -7.24 1.68
CA LEU A 42 -36.08 -6.72 2.66
C LEU A 42 -34.92 -5.99 1.97
N SER A 43 -34.37 -6.54 0.89
CA SER A 43 -33.25 -5.91 0.18
C SER A 43 -33.62 -4.52 -0.35
N ARG A 44 -34.87 -4.30 -0.80
CA ARG A 44 -35.37 -3.00 -1.28
C ARG A 44 -35.70 -1.96 -0.19
N ARG A 45 -35.43 -2.23 1.09
CA ARG A 45 -35.50 -1.22 2.16
C ARG A 45 -34.29 -0.26 2.09
N ASN A 46 -34.41 0.91 2.72
CA ASN A 46 -33.26 1.76 3.03
C ASN A 46 -32.41 1.09 4.12
N HIS A 47 -31.09 0.99 3.90
CA HIS A 47 -30.20 0.27 4.80
C HIS A 47 -29.50 1.19 5.81
N GLY A 48 -29.69 0.90 7.10
CA GLY A 48 -29.12 1.68 8.21
C GLY A 48 -27.66 1.34 8.55
N ARG A 49 -27.13 2.00 9.59
CA ARG A 49 -25.77 1.75 10.14
C ARG A 49 -25.67 0.45 10.93
N SER A 50 -26.70 0.15 11.72
CA SER A 50 -26.79 -1.11 12.48
C SER A 50 -27.43 -2.15 11.56
N ARG A 51 -26.69 -3.20 11.22
CA ARG A 51 -27.08 -4.19 10.21
C ARG A 51 -27.02 -5.61 10.76
N ALA A 52 -27.83 -6.49 10.18
CA ALA A 52 -27.75 -7.93 10.34
C ALA A 52 -28.28 -8.65 9.09
N VAL A 53 -27.85 -9.89 8.89
CA VAL A 53 -28.41 -10.83 7.91
C VAL A 53 -28.61 -12.18 8.57
N VAL A 54 -29.79 -12.78 8.36
CA VAL A 54 -30.02 -14.21 8.60
C VAL A 54 -29.86 -14.95 7.28
N LEU A 55 -29.09 -16.03 7.29
CA LEU A 55 -29.00 -16.98 6.18
C LEU A 55 -29.93 -18.17 6.45
N ALA A 56 -30.82 -18.50 5.52
CA ALA A 56 -31.84 -19.54 5.74
C ALA A 56 -32.22 -20.34 4.48
N HIS A 57 -32.63 -21.58 4.67
CA HIS A 57 -33.19 -22.47 3.63
C HIS A 57 -34.71 -22.61 3.72
N ASN A 58 -35.27 -22.34 4.91
CA ASN A 58 -36.69 -22.50 5.26
C ASN A 58 -37.10 -21.47 6.32
N HIS A 59 -38.40 -21.30 6.53
CA HIS A 59 -38.94 -20.33 7.49
C HIS A 59 -38.49 -20.61 8.94
N GLU A 60 -38.23 -21.86 9.34
CA GLU A 60 -37.80 -22.19 10.70
C GLU A 60 -36.40 -21.63 10.99
N GLU A 61 -35.43 -21.83 10.09
CA GLU A 61 -34.09 -21.24 10.17
C GLU A 61 -34.13 -19.70 10.17
N ALA A 62 -34.99 -19.13 9.32
CA ALA A 62 -35.18 -17.68 9.23
C ALA A 62 -35.72 -17.10 10.53
N ILE A 63 -36.83 -17.64 11.04
CA ILE A 63 -37.43 -17.24 12.32
C ILE A 63 -36.42 -17.40 13.46
N LYS A 64 -35.76 -18.57 13.56
CA LYS A 64 -34.76 -18.85 14.60
C LYS A 64 -33.60 -17.86 14.58
N GLY A 65 -33.09 -17.49 13.40
CA GLY A 65 -32.05 -16.47 13.26
C GLY A 65 -32.53 -15.05 13.61
N LEU A 66 -33.75 -14.69 13.19
CA LEU A 66 -34.35 -13.40 13.54
C LEU A 66 -34.59 -13.27 15.06
N ARG A 67 -35.05 -14.33 15.72
CA ARG A 67 -35.16 -14.40 17.19
C ARG A 67 -33.78 -14.31 17.88
N ALA A 68 -32.72 -14.83 17.26
CA ALA A 68 -31.35 -14.67 17.77
C ALA A 68 -30.86 -13.20 17.67
N ILE A 69 -31.09 -12.53 16.54
CA ILE A 69 -30.82 -11.08 16.38
C ILE A 69 -31.59 -10.27 17.44
N ALA A 70 -32.89 -10.53 17.59
CA ALA A 70 -33.73 -9.83 18.56
C ALA A 70 -33.23 -10.01 20.01
N ALA A 71 -32.73 -11.20 20.35
CA ALA A 71 -32.16 -11.51 21.66
C ALA A 71 -30.69 -11.07 21.83
N GLY A 72 -30.05 -10.49 20.82
CA GLY A 72 -28.63 -10.12 20.85
C GLY A 72 -27.67 -11.32 20.94
N LYS A 73 -28.06 -12.49 20.42
CA LYS A 73 -27.29 -13.74 20.52
C LYS A 73 -26.63 -14.10 19.19
N GLN A 74 -25.37 -14.53 19.25
CA GLN A 74 -24.68 -15.14 18.11
C GLN A 74 -25.34 -16.46 17.71
N ALA A 75 -25.38 -16.73 16.40
CA ALA A 75 -25.77 -18.02 15.83
C ALA A 75 -25.02 -18.24 14.50
N PRO A 76 -24.67 -19.48 14.10
CA PRO A 76 -23.82 -19.72 12.93
C PRO A 76 -24.36 -19.22 11.59
N ASN A 77 -25.67 -18.99 11.48
CA ASN A 77 -26.33 -18.47 10.29
C ASN A 77 -26.75 -16.98 10.43
N VAL A 78 -26.18 -16.26 11.39
CA VAL A 78 -26.54 -14.87 11.73
C VAL A 78 -25.28 -14.01 11.85
N PHE A 79 -25.18 -13.00 10.99
CA PHE A 79 -24.19 -11.92 11.11
C PHE A 79 -24.90 -10.64 11.56
N SER A 80 -24.31 -9.90 12.50
CA SER A 80 -24.91 -8.68 13.07
C SER A 80 -23.85 -7.76 13.65
N VAL A 81 -23.88 -6.47 13.30
CA VAL A 81 -23.04 -5.40 13.90
C VAL A 81 -23.82 -4.11 14.13
N ASP A 82 -23.31 -3.26 15.01
CA ASP A 82 -24.04 -2.11 15.54
C ASP A 82 -23.70 -0.80 14.81
N GLY A 83 -22.53 -0.74 14.18
CA GLY A 83 -22.14 0.24 13.17
C GLY A 83 -21.36 -0.42 12.02
N PRO A 84 -21.09 0.32 10.93
CA PRO A 84 -20.18 -0.13 9.87
C PRO A 84 -18.73 -0.17 10.38
N VAL A 85 -17.91 -1.02 9.79
CA VAL A 85 -16.45 -0.99 9.92
C VAL A 85 -15.92 0.29 9.25
N THR A 86 -14.93 0.94 9.87
CA THR A 86 -14.40 2.24 9.43
C THR A 86 -13.53 2.17 8.17
N ASN A 87 -12.66 1.15 8.09
CA ASN A 87 -11.77 0.93 6.95
C ASN A 87 -12.30 -0.20 6.05
N GLY A 88 -12.23 0.01 4.74
CA GLY A 88 -12.67 -0.99 3.75
C GLY A 88 -11.83 -2.28 3.75
N PRO A 89 -12.31 -3.33 3.06
CA PRO A 89 -11.76 -4.68 3.20
C PRO A 89 -10.41 -4.83 2.50
N VAL A 90 -9.53 -5.62 3.11
CA VAL A 90 -8.31 -6.12 2.48
C VAL A 90 -8.64 -7.42 1.74
N TRP A 91 -8.40 -7.48 0.44
CA TRP A 91 -8.56 -8.72 -0.34
C TRP A 91 -7.26 -9.53 -0.29
N VAL A 92 -7.37 -10.76 0.21
CA VAL A 92 -6.27 -11.72 0.39
C VAL A 92 -6.25 -12.66 -0.81
N LEU A 93 -5.17 -12.61 -1.59
CA LEU A 93 -4.95 -13.44 -2.76
C LEU A 93 -3.86 -14.47 -2.45
N ALA A 94 -4.25 -15.69 -2.08
CA ALA A 94 -3.33 -16.77 -1.72
C ALA A 94 -3.44 -17.96 -2.68
N GLY A 95 -3.24 -19.19 -2.21
CA GLY A 95 -3.61 -20.40 -2.96
C GLY A 95 -2.78 -21.65 -2.67
N PHE A 96 -1.59 -21.51 -2.08
CA PHE A 96 -0.71 -22.66 -1.86
C PHE A 96 -1.32 -23.67 -0.88
N GLY A 97 -1.59 -24.89 -1.36
CA GLY A 97 -2.22 -25.95 -0.57
C GLY A 97 -3.75 -25.84 -0.42
N ALA A 98 -4.40 -24.90 -1.14
CA ALA A 98 -5.85 -24.69 -1.18
C ALA A 98 -6.56 -25.51 -2.27
N GLN A 99 -5.82 -26.09 -3.23
CA GLN A 99 -6.40 -26.78 -4.38
C GLN A 99 -7.18 -28.04 -4.01
N HIS A 100 -8.24 -28.32 -4.77
CA HIS A 100 -8.97 -29.60 -4.70
C HIS A 100 -9.68 -29.88 -6.04
N ARG A 101 -9.78 -31.16 -6.40
CA ARG A 101 -10.18 -31.63 -7.74
C ARG A 101 -11.46 -31.03 -8.36
N LYS A 102 -12.38 -30.48 -7.54
CA LYS A 102 -13.68 -29.94 -8.02
C LYS A 102 -13.84 -28.43 -7.84
N MET A 103 -12.76 -27.72 -7.55
CA MET A 103 -12.81 -26.29 -7.25
C MET A 103 -13.40 -25.44 -8.39
N GLY A 104 -14.33 -24.55 -8.06
CA GLY A 104 -14.98 -23.61 -8.99
C GLY A 104 -16.03 -24.24 -9.92
N LYS A 105 -16.05 -25.58 -10.05
CA LYS A 105 -16.91 -26.31 -11.00
C LYS A 105 -18.41 -26.13 -10.72
N SER A 106 -18.81 -26.07 -9.45
CA SER A 106 -20.22 -25.89 -9.10
C SER A 106 -20.64 -24.45 -9.34
N LEU A 107 -19.79 -23.47 -9.03
CA LEU A 107 -20.08 -22.06 -9.28
C LEU A 107 -20.12 -21.74 -10.78
N TYR A 108 -19.19 -22.27 -11.58
CA TYR A 108 -19.19 -22.17 -13.05
C TYR A 108 -20.52 -22.64 -13.66
N LEU A 109 -21.00 -23.83 -13.25
CA LEU A 109 -22.26 -24.39 -13.76
C LEU A 109 -23.53 -23.67 -13.26
N ARG A 110 -23.43 -22.71 -12.33
CA ARG A 110 -24.58 -22.13 -11.60
C ARG A 110 -24.59 -20.59 -11.51
N ASN A 111 -23.52 -19.91 -11.89
CA ASN A 111 -23.42 -18.45 -11.89
C ASN A 111 -22.83 -17.95 -13.22
N PRO A 112 -23.61 -17.22 -14.06
CA PRO A 112 -23.17 -16.83 -15.39
C PRO A 112 -22.07 -15.77 -15.40
N VAL A 113 -21.99 -14.91 -14.37
CA VAL A 113 -20.93 -13.90 -14.26
C VAL A 113 -19.60 -14.58 -13.94
N PHE A 114 -19.61 -15.54 -13.01
CA PHE A 114 -18.43 -16.35 -12.72
C PHE A 114 -17.98 -17.15 -13.95
N ALA A 115 -18.91 -17.75 -14.70
CA ALA A 115 -18.61 -18.44 -15.95
C ALA A 115 -17.95 -17.52 -16.99
N GLU A 116 -18.52 -16.34 -17.24
CA GLU A 116 -17.98 -15.34 -18.18
C GLU A 116 -16.53 -14.95 -17.88
N TRP A 117 -16.15 -14.87 -16.60
CA TRP A 117 -14.77 -14.53 -16.20
C TRP A 117 -13.83 -15.74 -16.21
N ILE A 118 -14.30 -16.96 -15.94
CA ILE A 118 -13.53 -18.18 -16.19
C ILE A 118 -13.24 -18.33 -17.69
N GLU A 119 -14.24 -18.15 -18.56
CA GLU A 119 -14.10 -18.22 -20.03
C GLU A 119 -13.09 -17.18 -20.58
N LYS A 120 -13.09 -15.96 -20.03
CA LYS A 120 -12.10 -14.91 -20.40
C LYS A 120 -10.67 -15.29 -20.02
N VAL A 121 -10.45 -15.83 -18.82
CA VAL A 121 -9.11 -16.25 -18.40
C VAL A 121 -8.68 -17.51 -19.17
N ASP A 122 -9.60 -18.44 -19.39
CA ASP A 122 -9.35 -19.65 -20.18
C ASP A 122 -8.88 -19.33 -21.61
N ALA A 123 -9.53 -18.37 -22.29
CA ALA A 123 -9.09 -17.91 -23.60
C ALA A 123 -7.68 -17.29 -23.60
N LEU A 124 -7.27 -16.63 -22.52
CA LEU A 124 -5.92 -16.06 -22.37
C LEU A 124 -4.87 -17.13 -22.01
N VAL A 125 -5.23 -18.13 -21.21
CA VAL A 125 -4.35 -19.28 -20.92
C VAL A 125 -4.20 -20.18 -22.16
N GLN A 126 -5.22 -20.29 -23.01
CA GLN A 126 -5.10 -20.94 -24.32
C GLN A 126 -4.18 -20.17 -25.29
N ASP A 127 -4.13 -18.83 -25.23
CA ASP A 127 -3.22 -17.99 -26.05
C ASP A 127 -1.75 -18.14 -25.60
N GLU A 128 -1.49 -18.13 -24.29
CA GLU A 128 -0.13 -18.13 -23.72
C GLU A 128 0.44 -19.56 -23.49
N LEU A 129 -0.39 -20.56 -23.14
CA LEU A 129 0.04 -21.96 -22.84
C LEU A 129 -0.57 -23.05 -23.73
N GLY A 130 -1.57 -22.76 -24.57
CA GLY A 130 -2.11 -23.70 -25.55
C GLY A 130 -3.02 -24.82 -25.02
N TYR A 131 -3.49 -24.74 -23.77
CA TYR A 131 -4.50 -25.65 -23.19
C TYR A 131 -5.57 -24.91 -22.40
N SER A 132 -6.72 -25.56 -22.19
CA SER A 132 -7.86 -25.00 -21.45
C SER A 132 -7.79 -25.35 -19.96
N VAL A 133 -7.94 -24.34 -19.08
CA VAL A 133 -8.19 -24.52 -17.64
C VAL A 133 -9.67 -24.84 -17.36
N LEU A 134 -10.58 -24.43 -18.23
CA LEU A 134 -12.00 -24.77 -18.15
C LEU A 134 -12.23 -26.28 -18.34
N GLU A 135 -11.50 -26.94 -19.25
CA GLU A 135 -11.52 -28.39 -19.37
C GLU A 135 -11.07 -29.08 -18.07
N LEU A 136 -10.03 -28.56 -17.39
CA LEU A 136 -9.55 -29.08 -16.09
C LEU A 136 -10.59 -28.90 -14.97
N ILE A 137 -11.30 -27.76 -14.96
CA ILE A 137 -12.41 -27.51 -14.02
C ILE A 137 -13.61 -28.43 -14.29
N LEU A 138 -13.86 -28.75 -15.57
CA LEU A 138 -15.02 -29.54 -16.00
C LEU A 138 -14.80 -31.06 -15.97
N ASP A 139 -13.58 -31.57 -16.05
CA ASP A 139 -13.33 -33.00 -15.82
C ASP A 139 -13.39 -33.34 -14.32
N ASP A 140 -13.99 -34.49 -14.01
CA ASP A 140 -14.09 -35.05 -12.67
C ASP A 140 -12.95 -36.06 -12.39
N SER A 141 -12.23 -36.47 -13.45
CA SER A 141 -11.21 -37.52 -13.48
C SER A 141 -9.76 -37.00 -13.44
N GLN A 142 -9.49 -35.85 -14.07
CA GLN A 142 -8.23 -35.12 -14.00
C GLN A 142 -7.95 -34.57 -12.58
N ASP A 143 -6.68 -34.50 -12.17
CA ASP A 143 -6.24 -33.81 -10.94
C ASP A 143 -5.07 -32.85 -11.26
N TYR A 144 -4.74 -31.94 -10.33
CA TYR A 144 -3.88 -30.79 -10.62
C TYR A 144 -2.40 -31.03 -10.27
N GLY A 145 -1.51 -30.75 -11.24
CA GLY A 145 -0.05 -30.65 -11.05
C GLY A 145 0.40 -29.25 -10.59
N ILE A 146 1.71 -29.01 -10.44
CA ILE A 146 2.24 -27.71 -9.96
C ILE A 146 1.83 -26.54 -10.86
N GLU A 147 1.99 -26.68 -12.18
CA GLU A 147 1.62 -25.65 -13.15
C GLU A 147 0.10 -25.38 -13.14
N THR A 148 -0.67 -26.40 -13.53
CA THR A 148 -2.14 -26.34 -13.63
C THR A 148 -2.84 -25.90 -12.34
N THR A 149 -2.29 -26.21 -11.16
CA THR A 149 -2.78 -25.67 -9.87
C THR A 149 -2.77 -24.14 -9.87
N GLN A 150 -1.68 -23.53 -10.34
CA GLN A 150 -1.43 -22.09 -10.21
C GLN A 150 -2.33 -21.29 -11.16
N VAL A 151 -2.38 -21.66 -12.46
CA VAL A 151 -3.27 -21.00 -13.44
C VAL A 151 -4.76 -21.21 -13.12
N THR A 152 -5.15 -22.38 -12.61
CA THR A 152 -6.57 -22.62 -12.27
C THR A 152 -7.00 -21.87 -11.01
N ILE A 153 -6.14 -21.75 -9.99
CA ILE A 153 -6.45 -20.90 -8.83
C ILE A 153 -6.54 -19.43 -9.24
N PHE A 154 -5.63 -18.94 -10.10
CA PHE A 154 -5.70 -17.59 -10.65
C PHE A 154 -7.02 -17.34 -11.38
N ALA A 155 -7.43 -18.23 -12.29
CA ALA A 155 -8.72 -18.11 -12.99
C ALA A 155 -9.91 -18.02 -12.03
N ILE A 156 -9.93 -18.86 -10.99
CA ILE A 156 -10.93 -18.81 -9.92
C ILE A 156 -10.85 -17.48 -9.15
N GLN A 157 -9.67 -16.96 -8.83
CA GLN A 157 -9.50 -15.68 -8.13
C GLN A 157 -10.02 -14.50 -8.94
N ILE A 158 -9.68 -14.42 -10.22
CA ILE A 158 -10.20 -13.40 -11.15
C ILE A 158 -11.73 -13.46 -11.19
N ALA A 159 -12.30 -14.65 -11.41
CA ALA A 159 -13.75 -14.82 -11.50
C ALA A 159 -14.49 -14.56 -10.16
N LEU A 160 -13.88 -14.87 -9.01
CA LEU A 160 -14.44 -14.57 -7.68
C LEU A 160 -14.46 -13.06 -7.41
N GLY A 161 -13.36 -12.35 -7.66
CA GLY A 161 -13.27 -10.92 -7.39
C GLY A 161 -14.10 -10.07 -8.38
N GLU A 162 -14.18 -10.46 -9.65
CA GLU A 162 -15.08 -9.80 -10.60
C GLU A 162 -16.57 -10.12 -10.34
N LEU A 163 -16.91 -11.30 -9.82
CA LEU A 163 -18.25 -11.57 -9.31
C LEU A 163 -18.59 -10.64 -8.12
N LEU A 164 -17.66 -10.43 -7.19
CA LEU A 164 -17.86 -9.47 -6.10
C LEU A 164 -18.01 -8.03 -6.61
N LYS A 165 -17.21 -7.61 -7.62
CA LYS A 165 -17.35 -6.30 -8.28
C LYS A 165 -18.66 -6.13 -9.03
N HIS A 166 -19.18 -7.18 -9.67
CA HIS A 166 -20.52 -7.18 -10.27
C HIS A 166 -21.62 -6.90 -9.23
N HIS A 167 -21.47 -7.44 -8.03
CA HIS A 167 -22.35 -7.17 -6.88
C HIS A 167 -22.00 -5.86 -6.13
N GLY A 168 -21.08 -5.05 -6.67
CA GLY A 168 -20.76 -3.70 -6.18
C GLY A 168 -19.60 -3.60 -5.18
N ALA A 169 -18.96 -4.72 -4.81
CA ALA A 169 -17.86 -4.72 -3.83
C ALA A 169 -16.50 -4.40 -4.45
N LYS A 170 -15.58 -3.85 -3.64
CA LYS A 170 -14.22 -3.48 -4.06
C LYS A 170 -13.22 -3.67 -2.91
N PRO A 171 -11.93 -3.93 -3.20
CA PRO A 171 -10.87 -3.83 -2.21
C PRO A 171 -10.63 -2.37 -1.80
N ALA A 172 -10.29 -2.13 -0.53
CA ALA A 172 -9.57 -0.92 -0.12
C ALA A 172 -8.05 -1.11 -0.29
N ALA A 173 -7.57 -2.34 -0.05
CA ALA A 173 -6.24 -2.78 -0.37
C ALA A 173 -6.23 -4.27 -0.76
N VAL A 174 -5.13 -4.73 -1.38
CA VAL A 174 -4.85 -6.15 -1.63
C VAL A 174 -3.60 -6.59 -0.87
N VAL A 175 -3.51 -7.90 -0.63
CA VAL A 175 -2.30 -8.60 -0.15
C VAL A 175 -2.22 -9.95 -0.85
N GLY A 176 -1.16 -10.17 -1.63
CA GLY A 176 -0.93 -11.48 -2.24
C GLY A 176 -0.13 -12.42 -1.34
N GLN A 177 -0.03 -13.68 -1.74
CA GLN A 177 0.83 -14.68 -1.13
C GLN A 177 1.28 -15.66 -2.22
N SER A 178 2.57 -15.65 -2.57
CA SER A 178 3.13 -16.54 -3.60
C SER A 178 2.33 -16.44 -4.92
N LEU A 179 1.73 -17.53 -5.41
CA LEU A 179 0.97 -17.57 -6.67
C LEU A 179 -0.15 -16.52 -6.77
N GLY A 180 -0.71 -16.07 -5.64
CA GLY A 180 -1.80 -15.09 -5.64
C GLY A 180 -1.38 -13.65 -5.95
N GLU A 181 -0.09 -13.32 -5.97
CA GLU A 181 0.36 -11.96 -6.35
C GLU A 181 -0.05 -11.60 -7.80
N ALA A 182 -0.18 -12.56 -8.72
CA ALA A 182 -0.69 -12.31 -10.07
C ALA A 182 -2.15 -11.77 -10.05
N ALA A 183 -3.00 -12.34 -9.20
CA ALA A 183 -4.36 -11.84 -8.98
C ALA A 183 -4.37 -10.54 -8.14
N SER A 184 -3.41 -10.37 -7.23
CA SER A 184 -3.29 -9.13 -6.41
C SER A 184 -2.99 -7.93 -7.32
N ALA A 185 -2.03 -8.08 -8.23
CA ALA A 185 -1.64 -7.06 -9.20
C ALA A 185 -2.81 -6.64 -10.11
N TYR A 186 -3.64 -7.61 -10.55
CA TYR A 186 -4.86 -7.32 -11.32
C TYR A 186 -5.90 -6.55 -10.49
N PHE A 187 -6.23 -7.01 -9.28
CA PHE A 187 -7.25 -6.33 -8.45
C PHE A 187 -6.78 -5.00 -7.87
N ALA A 188 -5.48 -4.78 -7.75
CA ALA A 188 -4.89 -3.47 -7.53
C ALA A 188 -5.03 -2.54 -8.75
N GLY A 189 -5.33 -3.05 -9.95
CA GLY A 189 -5.24 -2.31 -11.21
C GLY A 189 -3.80 -2.01 -11.64
N GLY A 190 -2.82 -2.72 -11.08
CA GLY A 190 -1.40 -2.54 -11.36
C GLY A 190 -0.85 -3.38 -12.52
N LEU A 191 -1.65 -4.29 -13.07
CA LEU A 191 -1.45 -4.98 -14.35
C LEU A 191 -2.80 -5.14 -15.09
N SER A 192 -2.77 -5.27 -16.42
CA SER A 192 -3.97 -5.68 -17.17
C SER A 192 -4.26 -7.17 -16.97
N LEU A 193 -5.47 -7.63 -17.32
CA LEU A 193 -5.79 -9.05 -17.21
C LEU A 193 -4.87 -9.93 -18.08
N ARG A 194 -4.44 -9.43 -19.25
CA ARG A 194 -3.50 -10.17 -20.10
C ARG A 194 -2.13 -10.28 -19.44
N ASP A 195 -1.60 -9.16 -18.95
CA ASP A 195 -0.28 -9.13 -18.31
C ASP A 195 -0.27 -9.98 -17.03
N ALA A 196 -1.33 -9.92 -16.22
CA ALA A 196 -1.50 -10.76 -15.04
C ALA A 196 -1.68 -12.26 -15.38
N THR A 197 -2.29 -12.58 -16.53
CA THR A 197 -2.37 -13.97 -17.02
C THR A 197 -0.98 -14.44 -17.45
N ARG A 198 -0.22 -13.61 -18.19
CA ARG A 198 1.17 -13.90 -18.54
C ARG A 198 2.05 -14.12 -17.30
N THR A 199 1.96 -13.26 -16.28
CA THR A 199 2.79 -13.40 -15.07
C THR A 199 2.49 -14.66 -14.26
N ILE A 200 1.26 -15.18 -14.28
CA ILE A 200 0.98 -16.51 -13.70
C ILE A 200 1.39 -17.65 -14.62
N CYS A 201 1.12 -17.55 -15.94
CA CYS A 201 1.44 -18.58 -16.92
C CYS A 201 2.94 -18.87 -16.92
N SER A 202 3.79 -17.88 -17.18
CA SER A 202 5.26 -18.01 -17.25
C SER A 202 5.85 -18.67 -16.01
N ARG A 203 5.57 -18.12 -14.82
CA ARG A 203 6.10 -18.72 -13.58
C ARG A 203 5.51 -20.10 -13.28
N SER A 204 4.31 -20.42 -13.77
CA SER A 204 3.68 -21.72 -13.50
C SER A 204 4.29 -22.85 -14.33
N HIS A 205 4.54 -22.62 -15.63
CA HIS A 205 5.09 -23.66 -16.51
C HIS A 205 6.60 -23.83 -16.28
N LEU A 206 7.36 -22.74 -16.12
CA LEU A 206 8.79 -22.81 -15.77
C LEU A 206 9.03 -23.57 -14.46
N MET A 207 8.15 -23.39 -13.46
CA MET A 207 8.19 -24.20 -12.23
C MET A 207 7.81 -25.67 -12.46
N GLY A 208 6.89 -25.96 -13.38
CA GLY A 208 6.46 -27.33 -13.73
C GLY A 208 7.53 -28.10 -14.50
N GLU A 209 8.09 -27.50 -15.55
CA GLU A 209 9.21 -28.05 -16.32
C GLU A 209 10.45 -28.20 -15.44
N GLY A 210 10.78 -27.17 -14.64
CA GLY A 210 11.87 -27.22 -13.66
C GLY A 210 11.70 -28.37 -12.66
N GLU A 211 10.52 -28.54 -12.07
CA GLU A 211 10.24 -29.68 -11.16
C GLU A 211 10.35 -31.04 -11.87
N ALA A 212 9.94 -31.14 -13.13
CA ALA A 212 10.02 -32.38 -13.89
C ALA A 212 11.47 -32.86 -14.09
N MET A 213 12.43 -31.92 -14.13
CA MET A 213 13.87 -32.20 -14.23
C MET A 213 14.53 -32.52 -12.88
N LEU A 214 13.88 -32.32 -11.73
CA LEU A 214 14.45 -32.59 -10.40
C LEU A 214 14.37 -34.09 -10.02
N PHE A 215 15.53 -34.69 -9.77
CA PHE A 215 15.68 -36.05 -9.27
C PHE A 215 16.82 -36.16 -8.24
N GLY A 216 16.77 -37.21 -7.41
CA GLY A 216 17.83 -37.53 -6.45
C GLY A 216 18.12 -36.39 -5.47
N GLU A 217 19.40 -36.03 -5.35
CA GLU A 217 19.92 -35.02 -4.42
C GLU A 217 19.42 -33.58 -4.70
N TYR A 218 18.86 -33.32 -5.87
CA TYR A 218 18.32 -32.01 -6.25
C TYR A 218 16.86 -31.81 -5.81
N ILE A 219 16.19 -32.83 -5.29
CA ILE A 219 14.83 -32.68 -4.75
C ILE A 219 14.84 -31.76 -3.52
N ARG A 220 13.89 -30.82 -3.46
CA ARG A 220 13.61 -29.98 -2.29
C ARG A 220 12.11 -30.06 -1.99
N LEU A 221 11.74 -30.54 -0.81
CA LEU A 221 10.35 -30.58 -0.36
C LEU A 221 9.97 -29.23 0.26
N MET A 222 8.69 -28.86 0.16
CA MET A 222 8.12 -27.76 0.95
C MET A 222 7.26 -28.31 2.10
N ALA A 223 7.28 -27.66 3.26
CA ALA A 223 6.40 -27.98 4.39
C ALA A 223 5.99 -26.73 5.18
N LEU A 224 4.72 -26.67 5.61
CA LEU A 224 4.22 -25.70 6.58
C LEU A 224 4.38 -26.28 7.99
N VAL A 225 5.06 -25.57 8.88
CA VAL A 225 5.35 -26.03 10.25
C VAL A 225 5.05 -24.93 11.26
N GLU A 226 4.56 -25.32 12.44
CA GLU A 226 4.20 -24.42 13.54
C GLU A 226 5.43 -24.01 14.38
N TYR A 227 6.40 -23.39 13.70
CA TYR A 227 7.50 -22.65 14.30
C TYR A 227 7.49 -21.22 13.75
N SER A 228 7.73 -20.26 14.65
CA SER A 228 8.06 -18.88 14.32
C SER A 228 9.38 -18.77 13.56
N ALA A 229 9.59 -17.62 12.90
CA ALA A 229 10.83 -17.33 12.19
C ALA A 229 12.09 -17.41 13.10
N ASP A 230 11.98 -17.09 14.38
CA ASP A 230 13.10 -17.07 15.32
C ASP A 230 13.32 -18.42 16.03
N GLU A 231 12.26 -19.20 16.27
CA GLU A 231 12.42 -20.63 16.58
C GLU A 231 13.13 -21.33 15.42
N ILE A 232 12.73 -21.07 14.17
CA ILE A 232 13.39 -21.62 12.98
C ILE A 232 14.84 -21.19 12.88
N LYS A 233 15.18 -19.91 13.07
CA LYS A 233 16.60 -19.47 13.16
C LYS A 233 17.36 -20.15 14.29
N THR A 234 16.70 -20.63 15.34
CA THR A 234 17.33 -21.31 16.47
C THR A 234 17.54 -22.80 16.19
N VAL A 235 16.54 -23.47 15.59
CA VAL A 235 16.65 -24.85 15.10
C VAL A 235 17.66 -24.95 13.95
N PHE A 236 17.71 -23.96 13.05
CA PHE A 236 18.73 -23.84 12.01
C PHE A 236 20.10 -23.49 12.58
N LYS A 237 20.19 -22.94 13.80
CA LYS A 237 21.46 -22.71 14.54
C LYS A 237 21.96 -23.93 15.31
N GLU A 238 21.21 -25.03 15.34
CA GLU A 238 21.77 -26.36 15.60
C GLU A 238 22.59 -26.86 14.36
N SER A 239 22.50 -26.12 13.24
CA SER A 239 23.41 -25.85 12.09
C SER A 239 24.35 -26.89 11.50
N GLU A 240 24.98 -27.78 12.27
CA GLU A 240 25.65 -28.95 11.68
C GLU A 240 24.63 -30.01 11.23
N ALA A 241 23.39 -29.94 11.71
CA ALA A 241 22.32 -30.90 11.39
C ALA A 241 21.47 -30.56 10.16
N PHE A 242 21.14 -29.27 9.93
CA PHE A 242 20.16 -28.84 8.92
C PHE A 242 20.58 -27.56 8.17
N PRO A 243 21.73 -27.55 7.45
CA PRO A 243 22.25 -26.34 6.82
C PRO A 243 21.51 -25.90 5.55
N ASP A 244 20.69 -26.76 4.94
CA ASP A 244 20.08 -26.55 3.61
C ASP A 244 18.56 -26.22 3.68
N LEU A 245 18.07 -25.82 4.85
CA LEU A 245 16.68 -25.38 5.02
C LEU A 245 16.56 -23.86 4.79
N GLU A 246 15.74 -23.48 3.81
CA GLU A 246 15.39 -22.09 3.50
C GLU A 246 13.96 -21.76 3.94
N VAL A 247 13.66 -20.49 4.21
CA VAL A 247 12.30 -20.03 4.54
C VAL A 247 11.60 -19.49 3.30
N CYS A 248 10.56 -20.19 2.85
CA CYS A 248 9.79 -19.81 1.67
C CYS A 248 8.70 -18.77 1.99
N VAL A 249 7.98 -18.92 3.11
CA VAL A 249 6.86 -18.04 3.47
C VAL A 249 6.80 -17.81 4.97
N TYR A 250 6.84 -16.54 5.40
CA TYR A 250 6.49 -16.12 6.75
C TYR A 250 4.97 -16.04 6.86
N ALA A 251 4.31 -17.17 7.14
CA ALA A 251 2.87 -17.32 6.97
C ALA A 251 2.06 -16.73 8.13
N ALA A 252 2.46 -17.01 9.37
CA ALA A 252 1.92 -16.42 10.60
C ALA A 252 3.03 -16.26 11.64
N PRO A 253 2.83 -15.54 12.76
CA PRO A 253 3.87 -15.35 13.77
C PRO A 253 4.42 -16.66 14.35
N THR A 254 3.59 -17.72 14.38
CA THR A 254 3.94 -19.07 14.83
C THR A 254 3.98 -20.11 13.70
N GLN A 255 3.82 -19.73 12.42
CA GLN A 255 3.78 -20.69 11.31
C GLN A 255 4.62 -20.22 10.12
N THR A 256 5.47 -21.11 9.62
CA THR A 256 6.41 -20.82 8.53
C THR A 256 6.38 -21.94 7.49
N VAL A 257 6.44 -21.59 6.21
CA VAL A 257 6.71 -22.57 5.14
C VAL A 257 8.22 -22.62 4.92
N ILE A 258 8.80 -23.81 5.12
CA ILE A 258 10.21 -24.11 4.84
C ILE A 258 10.35 -24.90 3.54
N GLY A 259 11.49 -24.77 2.89
CA GLY A 259 11.91 -25.56 1.73
C GLY A 259 13.31 -26.13 1.94
N GLY A 260 13.56 -27.37 1.56
CA GLY A 260 14.88 -27.99 1.75
C GLY A 260 14.95 -29.48 1.39
N PRO A 261 16.10 -30.15 1.59
CA PRO A 261 16.26 -31.56 1.27
C PRO A 261 15.25 -32.46 2.02
N PRO A 262 14.78 -33.57 1.42
CA PRO A 262 13.76 -34.44 2.01
C PRO A 262 14.06 -34.87 3.45
N GLU A 263 15.29 -35.28 3.73
CA GLU A 263 15.69 -35.78 5.06
C GLU A 263 15.64 -34.68 6.14
N GLN A 264 16.01 -33.45 5.78
CA GLN A 264 16.00 -32.31 6.70
C GLN A 264 14.56 -31.84 6.96
N VAL A 265 13.73 -31.74 5.92
CA VAL A 265 12.31 -31.37 6.04
C VAL A 265 11.55 -32.41 6.87
N ASP A 266 11.80 -33.70 6.65
CA ASP A 266 11.13 -34.79 7.37
C ASP A 266 11.56 -34.86 8.85
N ALA A 267 12.81 -34.52 9.17
CA ALA A 267 13.26 -34.39 10.55
C ALA A 267 12.55 -33.25 11.30
N ILE A 268 12.33 -32.08 10.65
CA ILE A 268 11.58 -30.97 11.25
C ILE A 268 10.10 -31.32 11.42
N ILE A 269 9.48 -32.02 10.46
CA ILE A 269 8.10 -32.52 10.59
C ILE A 269 8.00 -33.49 11.78
N ALA A 270 8.90 -34.48 11.87
CA ALA A 270 8.89 -35.45 12.97
C ALA A 270 9.14 -34.79 14.35
N ARG A 271 9.96 -33.73 14.40
CA ARG A 271 10.15 -32.91 15.61
C ARG A 271 8.87 -32.18 15.99
N ALA A 272 8.21 -31.50 15.05
CA ALA A 272 6.95 -30.81 15.29
C ALA A 272 5.86 -31.77 15.79
N GLU A 273 5.68 -32.91 15.12
CA GLU A 273 4.70 -33.94 15.52
C GLU A 273 4.99 -34.50 16.93
N ALA A 274 6.27 -34.69 17.28
CA ALA A 274 6.68 -35.12 18.62
C ALA A 274 6.52 -34.03 19.71
N GLU A 275 6.66 -32.76 19.34
CA GLU A 275 6.36 -31.60 20.19
C GLU A 275 4.85 -31.28 20.27
N GLY A 276 4.00 -32.00 19.52
CA GLY A 276 2.54 -31.79 19.45
C GLY A 276 2.10 -30.59 18.59
N LYS A 277 3.03 -30.02 17.82
CA LYS A 277 2.87 -28.87 16.92
C LYS A 277 2.32 -29.30 15.56
N PHE A 278 1.61 -28.41 14.87
CA PHE A 278 1.14 -28.65 13.51
C PHE A 278 2.29 -28.70 12.49
N ALA A 279 2.27 -29.72 11.63
CA ALA A 279 3.12 -29.82 10.45
C ALA A 279 2.35 -30.40 9.26
N ARG A 280 2.64 -29.91 8.05
CA ARG A 280 2.08 -30.41 6.79
C ARG A 280 3.08 -30.29 5.64
N LYS A 281 3.56 -31.44 5.17
CA LYS A 281 4.32 -31.59 3.92
C LYS A 281 3.43 -31.28 2.70
N PHE A 282 3.99 -30.62 1.69
CA PHE A 282 3.36 -30.42 0.37
C PHE A 282 3.87 -31.45 -0.64
N GLN A 283 3.07 -31.73 -1.67
CA GLN A 283 3.44 -32.66 -2.75
C GLN A 283 4.18 -31.90 -3.86
N THR A 284 5.41 -31.47 -3.55
CA THR A 284 6.34 -30.83 -4.49
C THR A 284 7.73 -31.46 -4.36
N LYS A 285 8.45 -31.58 -5.47
CA LYS A 285 9.89 -31.93 -5.53
C LYS A 285 10.79 -30.70 -5.63
N GLY A 286 10.21 -29.54 -5.91
CA GLY A 286 10.89 -28.25 -5.93
C GLY A 286 10.37 -27.31 -4.84
N ALA A 287 11.22 -26.38 -4.42
CA ALA A 287 10.90 -25.35 -3.44
C ALA A 287 10.97 -23.94 -4.06
N SER A 288 9.80 -23.32 -4.27
CA SER A 288 9.71 -21.90 -4.63
C SER A 288 10.18 -21.00 -3.47
N HIS A 289 10.59 -19.78 -3.77
CA HIS A 289 11.11 -18.82 -2.78
C HIS A 289 12.44 -19.27 -2.12
N THR A 290 13.27 -19.97 -2.89
CA THR A 290 14.59 -20.49 -2.51
C THR A 290 15.60 -20.32 -3.66
N GLN A 291 16.89 -20.60 -3.41
CA GLN A 291 17.93 -20.63 -4.46
C GLN A 291 17.65 -21.61 -5.61
N GLN A 292 16.76 -22.60 -5.42
CA GLN A 292 16.38 -23.52 -6.49
C GLN A 292 15.65 -22.83 -7.66
N MET A 293 15.13 -21.61 -7.46
CA MET A 293 14.48 -20.84 -8.51
C MET A 293 15.46 -20.03 -9.38
N ASP A 294 16.72 -19.87 -8.97
CA ASP A 294 17.72 -19.06 -9.70
C ASP A 294 17.85 -19.43 -11.21
N PRO A 295 17.88 -20.72 -11.62
CA PRO A 295 17.93 -21.11 -13.03
C PRO A 295 16.71 -20.67 -13.87
N LEU A 296 15.56 -20.41 -13.24
CA LEU A 296 14.32 -20.04 -13.92
C LEU A 296 14.18 -18.52 -14.13
N LEU A 297 15.01 -17.71 -13.47
CA LEU A 297 14.86 -16.25 -13.46
C LEU A 297 15.23 -15.57 -14.78
N GLY A 298 16.09 -16.20 -15.59
CA GLY A 298 16.41 -15.74 -16.94
C GLY A 298 15.20 -15.83 -17.86
N GLU A 299 14.61 -17.02 -17.97
CA GLU A 299 13.52 -17.29 -18.91
C GLU A 299 12.22 -16.60 -18.45
N LEU A 300 11.98 -16.53 -17.13
CA LEU A 300 10.93 -15.67 -16.58
C LEU A 300 11.15 -14.20 -16.94
N SER A 301 12.39 -13.71 -16.92
CA SER A 301 12.69 -12.34 -17.35
C SER A 301 12.47 -12.11 -18.85
N ALA A 302 12.60 -13.16 -19.68
CA ALA A 302 12.41 -13.10 -21.12
C ALA A 302 10.93 -13.18 -21.52
N GLU A 303 10.16 -14.07 -20.91
CA GLU A 303 8.72 -14.23 -21.21
C GLU A 303 7.89 -13.02 -20.75
N LEU A 304 8.24 -12.42 -19.61
CA LEU A 304 7.55 -11.24 -19.10
C LEU A 304 7.89 -9.94 -19.84
N GLN A 305 8.68 -9.99 -20.92
CA GLN A 305 8.92 -8.80 -21.74
C GLN A 305 7.62 -8.26 -22.36
N GLY A 306 7.50 -6.93 -22.31
CA GLY A 306 6.34 -6.19 -22.82
C GLY A 306 5.12 -6.11 -21.89
N ILE A 307 5.15 -6.69 -20.68
CA ILE A 307 4.10 -6.45 -19.68
C ILE A 307 4.04 -4.96 -19.29
N LYS A 308 2.84 -4.46 -19.00
CA LYS A 308 2.62 -3.03 -18.70
C LYS A 308 2.20 -2.83 -17.25
N ALA A 309 3.20 -2.64 -16.39
CA ALA A 309 2.99 -2.19 -15.02
C ALA A 309 2.25 -0.84 -15.00
N MET A 310 1.20 -0.74 -14.19
CA MET A 310 0.36 0.45 -14.03
C MET A 310 0.35 0.93 -12.57
N SER A 311 -0.01 2.21 -12.39
CA SER A 311 -0.16 2.82 -11.06
C SER A 311 -1.32 2.15 -10.29
N PRO A 312 -1.14 1.71 -9.03
CA PRO A 312 -2.20 1.07 -8.26
C PRO A 312 -3.43 1.96 -8.03
N THR A 313 -4.62 1.37 -8.18
CA THR A 313 -5.92 2.00 -7.96
C THR A 313 -6.49 1.79 -6.55
N CYS A 314 -6.02 0.76 -5.84
CA CYS A 314 -6.20 0.58 -4.40
C CYS A 314 -4.83 0.41 -3.70
N GLY A 315 -4.80 0.30 -2.37
CA GLY A 315 -3.56 0.02 -1.65
C GLY A 315 -3.02 -1.40 -1.90
N ILE A 316 -1.72 -1.61 -1.67
CA ILE A 316 -1.07 -2.93 -1.76
C ILE A 316 -0.19 -3.13 -0.53
N PHE A 317 -0.40 -4.22 0.21
CA PHE A 317 0.56 -4.71 1.21
C PHE A 317 1.44 -5.76 0.52
N SER A 318 2.55 -5.32 -0.09
CA SER A 318 3.35 -6.17 -0.98
C SER A 318 4.19 -7.15 -0.18
N THR A 319 3.93 -8.45 -0.35
CA THR A 319 4.69 -9.49 0.36
C THR A 319 6.03 -9.79 -0.29
N VAL A 320 6.21 -9.34 -1.53
CA VAL A 320 7.47 -9.28 -2.28
C VAL A 320 8.36 -8.12 -1.81
N HIS A 321 7.77 -6.99 -1.38
CA HIS A 321 8.49 -5.87 -0.77
C HIS A 321 8.35 -5.89 0.75
N GLU A 322 8.74 -7.02 1.38
CA GLU A 322 8.95 -7.14 2.83
C GLU A 322 7.70 -6.88 3.71
N GLY A 323 6.50 -6.86 3.12
CA GLY A 323 5.24 -6.50 3.81
C GLY A 323 4.95 -4.99 3.85
N SER A 324 5.68 -4.17 3.08
CA SER A 324 5.48 -2.72 2.99
C SER A 324 4.16 -2.34 2.32
N TYR A 325 3.64 -1.16 2.67
CA TYR A 325 2.40 -0.62 2.11
C TYR A 325 2.67 0.40 1.00
N ILE A 326 2.12 0.11 -0.19
CA ILE A 326 2.16 0.97 -1.37
C ILE A 326 0.77 1.61 -1.51
N LYS A 327 0.76 2.93 -1.74
CA LYS A 327 -0.48 3.73 -1.79
C LYS A 327 -1.11 3.68 -3.19
N PRO A 328 -2.44 3.81 -3.31
CA PRO A 328 -3.06 4.09 -4.60
C PRO A 328 -2.50 5.40 -5.18
N GLY A 329 -2.26 5.43 -6.49
CA GLY A 329 -1.63 6.57 -7.18
C GLY A 329 -0.10 6.64 -7.03
N SER A 330 0.56 5.66 -6.40
CA SER A 330 2.02 5.51 -6.45
C SER A 330 2.51 5.07 -7.84
N GLU A 331 3.82 5.16 -8.07
CA GLU A 331 4.45 4.61 -9.27
C GLU A 331 4.14 3.11 -9.46
N PRO A 332 4.16 2.59 -10.70
CA PRO A 332 3.98 1.16 -10.95
C PRO A 332 5.04 0.30 -10.26
N VAL A 333 4.61 -0.82 -9.67
CA VAL A 333 5.49 -1.74 -8.91
C VAL A 333 5.57 -3.15 -9.50
N HIS A 334 4.72 -3.54 -10.44
CA HIS A 334 4.61 -4.91 -10.95
C HIS A 334 5.46 -5.14 -12.20
N ASP A 335 6.68 -4.62 -12.20
CA ASP A 335 7.65 -4.80 -13.29
C ASP A 335 8.23 -6.23 -13.33
N VAL A 336 9.13 -6.51 -14.27
CA VAL A 336 9.74 -7.83 -14.41
C VAL A 336 10.57 -8.24 -13.18
N GLU A 337 11.23 -7.29 -12.52
CA GLU A 337 12.01 -7.56 -11.31
C GLU A 337 11.13 -7.89 -10.10
N TYR A 338 9.92 -7.34 -10.01
CA TYR A 338 8.92 -7.75 -9.01
C TYR A 338 8.60 -9.24 -9.10
N TRP A 339 8.37 -9.76 -10.31
CA TRP A 339 8.04 -11.18 -10.52
C TRP A 339 9.23 -12.10 -10.29
N LYS A 340 10.44 -11.69 -10.69
CA LYS A 340 11.68 -12.41 -10.36
C LYS A 340 11.93 -12.44 -8.86
N LYS A 341 11.88 -11.28 -8.18
CA LYS A 341 12.05 -11.17 -6.73
C LYS A 341 11.00 -12.00 -5.98
N GLY A 342 9.74 -11.90 -6.39
CA GLY A 342 8.60 -12.60 -5.81
C GLY A 342 8.52 -14.09 -6.08
N LEU A 343 9.33 -14.65 -7.00
CA LEU A 343 9.54 -16.09 -7.13
C LEU A 343 10.77 -16.57 -6.33
N ARG A 344 11.78 -15.70 -6.18
CA ARG A 344 13.11 -16.04 -5.66
C ARG A 344 13.29 -15.88 -4.15
N HIS A 345 12.64 -14.89 -3.55
CA HIS A 345 12.81 -14.53 -2.15
C HIS A 345 11.60 -14.89 -1.28
N SER A 346 11.82 -14.98 0.03
CA SER A 346 10.79 -15.31 1.01
C SER A 346 9.56 -14.40 0.92
N VAL A 347 8.37 -14.97 1.06
CA VAL A 347 7.09 -14.24 1.03
C VAL A 347 6.76 -13.70 2.43
N TYR A 348 6.72 -12.37 2.60
CA TYR A 348 6.55 -11.68 3.89
C TYR A 348 5.07 -11.54 4.31
N PHE A 349 4.26 -12.58 4.16
CA PHE A 349 2.79 -12.51 4.31
C PHE A 349 2.32 -12.01 5.69
N THR A 350 2.81 -12.59 6.79
CA THR A 350 2.42 -12.14 8.15
C THR A 350 2.83 -10.68 8.42
N HIS A 351 3.89 -10.17 7.78
CA HIS A 351 4.32 -8.78 7.90
C HIS A 351 3.35 -7.84 7.18
N GLY A 352 2.92 -8.19 5.95
CA GLY A 352 1.89 -7.44 5.22
C GLY A 352 0.54 -7.41 5.94
N ILE A 353 0.10 -8.54 6.49
CA ILE A 353 -1.13 -8.62 7.30
C ILE A 353 -1.00 -7.82 8.60
N ARG A 354 0.14 -7.90 9.30
CA ARG A 354 0.39 -7.12 10.51
C ARG A 354 0.36 -5.62 10.22
N ASN A 355 1.03 -5.18 9.16
CA ASN A 355 1.05 -3.79 8.71
C ASN A 355 -0.35 -3.27 8.31
N ALA A 356 -1.21 -4.14 7.76
CA ALA A 356 -2.61 -3.82 7.51
C ALA A 356 -3.42 -3.62 8.80
N VAL A 357 -3.18 -4.43 9.85
CA VAL A 357 -3.79 -4.25 11.18
C VAL A 357 -3.28 -2.98 11.85
N ASP A 358 -1.97 -2.70 11.80
CA ASP A 358 -1.39 -1.46 12.33
C ASP A 358 -1.90 -0.21 11.58
N SER A 359 -2.26 -0.36 10.30
CA SER A 359 -2.94 0.66 9.49
C SER A 359 -4.46 0.74 9.73
N GLY A 360 -5.00 -0.08 10.66
CA GLY A 360 -6.40 -0.06 11.07
C GLY A 360 -7.38 -0.86 10.21
N HIS A 361 -6.92 -1.76 9.33
CA HIS A 361 -7.82 -2.67 8.62
C HIS A 361 -8.21 -3.87 9.50
N THR A 362 -9.52 -4.10 9.65
CA THR A 362 -10.07 -5.21 10.46
C THR A 362 -10.79 -6.29 9.66
N THR A 363 -11.21 -5.98 8.42
CA THR A 363 -11.86 -6.95 7.52
C THR A 363 -10.86 -7.50 6.49
N PHE A 364 -10.72 -8.82 6.46
CA PHE A 364 -9.86 -9.56 5.53
C PHE A 364 -10.69 -10.59 4.78
N LEU A 365 -10.67 -10.56 3.45
CA LEU A 365 -11.50 -11.40 2.58
C LEU A 365 -10.60 -12.25 1.66
N GLU A 366 -10.60 -13.57 1.82
CA GLU A 366 -9.77 -14.47 0.99
C GLU A 366 -10.52 -14.89 -0.29
N LEU A 367 -9.96 -14.56 -1.46
CA LEU A 367 -10.38 -15.13 -2.74
C LEU A 367 -9.61 -16.43 -2.96
N ALA A 368 -10.27 -17.57 -2.75
CA ALA A 368 -9.64 -18.89 -2.85
C ALA A 368 -10.68 -20.00 -3.09
N PRO A 369 -10.26 -21.14 -3.67
CA PRO A 369 -11.08 -22.36 -3.76
C PRO A 369 -11.30 -23.06 -2.40
N ASN A 370 -10.49 -22.71 -1.40
CA ASN A 370 -10.59 -23.13 0.01
C ASN A 370 -9.80 -22.13 0.87
N PRO A 371 -10.30 -21.66 2.03
CA PRO A 371 -9.69 -20.55 2.73
C PRO A 371 -8.55 -21.04 3.64
N VAL A 372 -7.32 -21.05 3.11
CA VAL A 372 -6.14 -21.57 3.84
C VAL A 372 -5.36 -20.41 4.46
N ALA A 373 -5.18 -19.31 3.73
CA ALA A 373 -4.44 -18.16 4.24
C ALA A 373 -5.23 -17.39 5.31
N LEU A 374 -6.57 -17.39 5.25
CA LEU A 374 -7.42 -16.71 6.23
C LEU A 374 -7.22 -17.21 7.67
N MET A 375 -6.81 -18.47 7.85
CA MET A 375 -6.40 -19.01 9.17
C MET A 375 -5.09 -18.38 9.65
N GLN A 376 -4.13 -18.18 8.73
CA GLN A 376 -2.84 -17.55 9.00
C GLN A 376 -2.99 -16.03 9.27
N VAL A 377 -3.94 -15.40 8.57
CA VAL A 377 -4.42 -14.04 8.87
C VAL A 377 -4.94 -13.97 10.29
N GLY A 378 -5.86 -14.86 10.70
CA GLY A 378 -6.42 -14.87 12.05
C GLY A 378 -5.39 -15.06 13.17
N LEU A 379 -4.35 -15.87 12.95
CA LEU A 379 -3.21 -15.98 13.86
C LEU A 379 -2.41 -14.66 13.94
N THR A 380 -2.24 -13.95 12.82
CA THR A 380 -1.55 -12.66 12.78
C THR A 380 -2.38 -11.55 13.45
N THR A 381 -3.69 -11.47 13.20
CA THR A 381 -4.56 -10.45 13.82
C THR A 381 -4.64 -10.65 15.33
N ALA A 382 -4.82 -11.90 15.80
CA ALA A 382 -4.87 -12.21 17.23
C ALA A 382 -3.54 -11.91 17.94
N ALA A 383 -2.39 -12.17 17.30
CA ALA A 383 -1.07 -11.81 17.83
C ALA A 383 -0.80 -10.29 17.82
N ALA A 384 -1.52 -9.52 16.99
CA ALA A 384 -1.51 -8.06 16.98
C ALA A 384 -2.53 -7.44 17.96
N GLY A 385 -3.29 -8.25 18.72
CA GLY A 385 -4.33 -7.79 19.64
C GLY A 385 -5.72 -7.56 19.01
N LEU A 386 -5.87 -7.80 17.70
CA LEU A 386 -7.15 -7.71 16.98
C LEU A 386 -7.84 -9.09 17.01
N HIS A 387 -8.58 -9.34 18.09
CA HIS A 387 -9.25 -10.61 18.35
C HIS A 387 -10.61 -10.79 17.66
N ASP A 388 -11.21 -9.70 17.15
CA ASP A 388 -12.55 -9.64 16.54
C ASP A 388 -12.52 -9.37 15.02
N ALA A 389 -11.36 -9.59 14.39
CA ALA A 389 -11.13 -9.42 12.96
C ALA A 389 -12.20 -10.13 12.11
N GLN A 390 -12.69 -9.43 11.07
CA GLN A 390 -13.75 -9.94 10.21
C GLN A 390 -13.13 -10.78 9.09
N LEU A 391 -12.95 -12.07 9.38
CA LEU A 391 -12.32 -13.05 8.50
C LEU A 391 -13.37 -13.66 7.55
N ILE A 392 -13.45 -13.15 6.32
CA ILE A 392 -14.49 -13.51 5.34
C ILE A 392 -13.92 -14.49 4.28
N PRO A 393 -14.34 -15.77 4.25
CA PRO A 393 -13.98 -16.68 3.16
C PRO A 393 -14.85 -16.47 1.91
N THR A 394 -14.33 -16.88 0.75
CA THR A 394 -15.12 -17.15 -0.47
C THR A 394 -15.51 -18.61 -0.55
N LEU A 395 -14.81 -19.46 -1.32
CA LEU A 395 -15.17 -20.87 -1.49
C LEU A 395 -14.50 -21.74 -0.42
N ALA A 396 -15.12 -22.87 -0.08
CA ALA A 396 -14.60 -23.84 0.88
C ALA A 396 -14.85 -25.28 0.42
N ARG A 397 -13.84 -26.15 0.59
CA ARG A 397 -13.90 -27.54 0.14
C ARG A 397 -15.00 -28.31 0.89
N LYS A 398 -15.89 -28.94 0.12
CA LYS A 398 -17.12 -29.64 0.59
C LYS A 398 -18.27 -28.74 1.08
N GLN A 399 -18.23 -27.44 0.82
CA GLN A 399 -19.41 -26.57 0.96
C GLN A 399 -20.05 -26.32 -0.41
N ASP A 400 -21.29 -25.81 -0.44
CA ASP A 400 -21.92 -25.36 -1.68
C ASP A 400 -21.34 -24.00 -2.12
N GLU A 401 -20.74 -23.95 -3.31
CA GLU A 401 -20.01 -22.77 -3.77
C GLU A 401 -20.90 -21.52 -3.98
N VAL A 402 -22.20 -21.69 -4.27
CA VAL A 402 -23.13 -20.56 -4.41
C VAL A 402 -23.55 -20.05 -3.04
N GLU A 403 -23.84 -20.94 -2.10
CA GLU A 403 -24.23 -20.56 -0.74
C GLU A 403 -23.05 -19.94 0.03
N SER A 404 -21.83 -20.41 -0.20
CA SER A 404 -20.62 -19.77 0.30
C SER A 404 -20.50 -18.32 -0.19
N MET A 405 -20.68 -18.04 -1.49
CA MET A 405 -20.62 -16.66 -2.01
C MET A 405 -21.78 -15.78 -1.50
N ILE A 406 -22.98 -16.33 -1.30
CA ILE A 406 -24.07 -15.60 -0.62
C ILE A 406 -23.64 -15.21 0.81
N SER A 407 -22.93 -16.07 1.52
CA SER A 407 -22.39 -15.78 2.86
C SER A 407 -21.29 -14.70 2.84
N THR A 408 -20.38 -14.75 1.87
CA THR A 408 -19.34 -13.71 1.64
C THR A 408 -19.98 -12.33 1.46
N MET A 409 -20.96 -12.23 0.57
CA MET A 409 -21.66 -10.98 0.25
C MET A 409 -22.55 -10.49 1.39
N ALA A 410 -23.21 -11.41 2.11
CA ALA A 410 -23.97 -11.08 3.31
C ALA A 410 -23.10 -10.46 4.40
N GLN A 411 -21.88 -10.99 4.62
CA GLN A 411 -20.92 -10.43 5.58
C GLN A 411 -20.43 -9.05 5.16
N LEU A 412 -20.03 -8.86 3.89
CA LEU A 412 -19.65 -7.54 3.36
C LEU A 412 -20.75 -6.49 3.60
N TYR A 413 -22.00 -6.81 3.24
CA TYR A 413 -23.14 -5.94 3.50
C TYR A 413 -23.33 -5.65 5.01
N VAL A 414 -23.23 -6.66 5.88
CA VAL A 414 -23.41 -6.46 7.34
C VAL A 414 -22.35 -5.54 7.90
N TYR A 415 -21.07 -5.75 7.56
CA TYR A 415 -19.94 -4.94 8.06
C TYR A 415 -19.87 -3.53 7.48
N GLY A 416 -20.83 -3.12 6.65
CA GLY A 416 -20.93 -1.74 6.17
C GLY A 416 -20.29 -1.48 4.80
N HIS A 417 -19.48 -2.42 4.31
CA HIS A 417 -18.72 -2.33 3.06
C HIS A 417 -19.64 -2.18 1.84
N ASP A 418 -19.07 -1.67 0.74
CA ASP A 418 -19.74 -1.57 -0.54
C ASP A 418 -20.20 -2.97 -1.00
N LEU A 419 -21.52 -3.15 -1.12
CA LEU A 419 -22.18 -4.35 -1.63
C LEU A 419 -23.65 -3.98 -1.93
N ASP A 420 -24.08 -4.00 -3.19
CA ASP A 420 -25.49 -3.78 -3.52
C ASP A 420 -26.30 -5.07 -3.31
N ILE A 421 -26.82 -5.23 -2.11
CA ILE A 421 -27.66 -6.39 -1.73
C ILE A 421 -28.93 -6.54 -2.58
N TRP A 422 -29.29 -5.54 -3.38
CA TRP A 422 -30.37 -5.66 -4.38
C TRP A 422 -30.05 -6.64 -5.50
N THR A 423 -28.76 -6.84 -5.82
CA THR A 423 -28.27 -7.67 -6.93
C THR A 423 -28.21 -9.17 -6.62
N LEU A 424 -28.31 -9.55 -5.34
CA LEU A 424 -28.41 -10.95 -4.89
C LEU A 424 -29.78 -11.57 -5.19
N PHE A 425 -30.74 -10.80 -5.72
CA PHE A 425 -32.06 -11.25 -6.12
C PHE A 425 -32.31 -10.90 -7.58
N SER A 426 -32.98 -11.80 -8.31
CA SER A 426 -33.43 -11.51 -9.67
C SER A 426 -34.42 -10.33 -9.69
N ARG A 427 -34.53 -9.65 -10.85
CA ARG A 427 -35.46 -8.53 -11.01
C ARG A 427 -36.91 -9.05 -10.98
N ALA A 428 -37.76 -8.39 -10.22
CA ALA A 428 -39.19 -8.73 -10.16
C ALA A 428 -39.87 -8.65 -11.53
N THR A 429 -40.68 -9.66 -11.81
CA THR A 429 -41.55 -9.82 -12.98
C THR A 429 -43.02 -9.60 -12.63
N GLY A 430 -43.42 -9.86 -11.38
CA GLY A 430 -44.79 -9.63 -10.87
C GLY A 430 -44.84 -9.13 -9.42
N PRO A 431 -46.01 -8.75 -8.90
CA PRO A 431 -46.19 -8.39 -7.49
C PRO A 431 -45.90 -9.55 -6.52
N GLU A 432 -46.09 -10.80 -6.95
CA GLU A 432 -45.83 -12.03 -6.18
C GLU A 432 -44.34 -12.25 -5.83
N ASP A 433 -43.44 -11.54 -6.51
CA ASP A 433 -42.02 -11.47 -6.16
C ASP A 433 -41.76 -10.65 -4.88
N PHE A 434 -42.77 -9.94 -4.36
CA PHE A 434 -42.69 -9.16 -3.13
C PHE A 434 -43.69 -9.70 -2.09
N ALA A 435 -43.25 -9.72 -0.83
CA ALA A 435 -44.07 -10.10 0.30
C ALA A 435 -44.46 -8.85 1.12
N ASP A 436 -45.67 -8.85 1.68
CA ASP A 436 -46.21 -7.76 2.52
C ASP A 436 -45.57 -7.74 3.93
N ILE A 437 -44.24 -7.64 3.98
CA ILE A 437 -43.43 -7.57 5.20
C ILE A 437 -43.71 -6.28 6.02
N PRO A 438 -43.60 -6.32 7.35
CA PRO A 438 -44.01 -5.19 8.21
C PRO A 438 -43.38 -3.83 7.83
N PRO A 439 -44.15 -2.73 7.82
CA PRO A 439 -43.60 -1.39 7.61
C PRO A 439 -42.80 -0.94 8.83
N THR A 440 -41.67 -0.25 8.60
CA THR A 440 -40.81 0.23 9.69
C THR A 440 -41.55 1.26 10.55
N ARG A 441 -41.81 0.94 11.83
CA ARG A 441 -42.55 1.82 12.75
C ARG A 441 -41.64 2.83 13.46
N PHE A 442 -42.16 4.04 13.69
CA PHE A 442 -41.51 5.03 14.55
C PHE A 442 -41.77 4.74 16.05
N LYS A 443 -40.72 4.52 16.85
CA LYS A 443 -40.77 4.58 18.32
C LYS A 443 -40.90 6.06 18.72
N ARG A 444 -42.14 6.52 18.92
CA ARG A 444 -42.44 7.92 19.28
C ARG A 444 -41.95 8.22 20.71
N LYS A 445 -40.99 9.14 20.85
CA LYS A 445 -40.72 9.86 22.12
C LYS A 445 -41.46 11.20 22.08
N GLU A 446 -41.78 11.76 23.24
CA GLU A 446 -42.45 13.06 23.37
C GLU A 446 -41.41 14.17 23.54
N HIS A 447 -41.52 15.24 22.74
CA HIS A 447 -40.52 16.32 22.65
C HIS A 447 -41.19 17.71 22.71
N TRP A 448 -42.22 17.86 23.55
CA TRP A 448 -42.81 19.17 23.85
C TRP A 448 -42.06 19.87 24.99
N LEU A 449 -42.12 21.20 25.03
CA LEU A 449 -41.53 22.01 26.11
C LEU A 449 -42.59 22.33 27.17
N ASP A 450 -42.28 22.06 28.45
CA ASP A 450 -43.10 22.40 29.63
C ASP A 450 -43.13 23.92 29.94
N ALA A 451 -43.39 24.76 28.93
CA ALA A 451 -43.25 26.21 28.99
C ALA A 451 -44.37 26.89 29.81
N HIS A 452 -44.07 27.20 31.07
CA HIS A 452 -44.97 27.94 31.98
C HIS A 452 -44.73 29.46 31.88
N PHE A 453 -45.55 30.16 31.09
CA PHE A 453 -45.42 31.62 30.89
C PHE A 453 -45.97 32.43 32.08
N SER A 454 -45.07 33.01 32.88
CA SER A 454 -45.39 33.87 34.04
C SER A 454 -45.62 35.35 33.65
N GLY A 455 -46.81 35.66 33.11
CA GLY A 455 -47.14 36.97 32.55
C GLY A 455 -47.35 38.17 33.49
N ASP A 456 -46.97 38.10 34.78
CA ASP A 456 -47.07 39.24 35.72
C ASP A 456 -45.83 39.34 36.62
N ALA A 457 -45.06 40.43 36.46
CA ALA A 457 -43.85 40.70 37.24
C ALA A 457 -44.13 41.37 38.60
N SER A 458 -45.38 41.73 38.92
CA SER A 458 -45.73 42.32 40.23
C SER A 458 -45.45 41.40 41.41
N VAL A 459 -45.25 40.10 41.20
CA VAL A 459 -44.86 39.14 42.24
C VAL A 459 -43.36 39.16 42.61
N ILE A 460 -42.57 40.04 42.01
CA ILE A 460 -41.14 40.27 42.31
C ILE A 460 -40.99 41.65 42.97
N MET A 461 -40.34 41.73 44.13
CA MET A 461 -40.11 43.00 44.84
C MET A 461 -39.13 43.90 44.06
N PRO A 462 -39.35 45.23 43.93
CA PRO A 462 -40.40 46.05 44.54
C PRO A 462 -41.72 46.17 43.73
N GLY A 463 -41.91 45.37 42.69
CA GLY A 463 -43.12 45.38 41.85
C GLY A 463 -42.98 46.18 40.55
N ASN A 464 -44.07 46.29 39.80
CA ASN A 464 -44.10 46.96 38.50
C ASN A 464 -43.94 48.49 38.68
N HIS A 465 -42.86 49.08 38.16
CA HIS A 465 -42.49 50.49 38.33
C HIS A 465 -43.09 51.43 37.27
N VAL A 466 -43.55 52.61 37.69
CA VAL A 466 -43.97 53.73 36.83
C VAL A 466 -43.45 55.05 37.41
N ALA A 467 -42.83 55.89 36.59
CA ALA A 467 -42.52 57.28 36.93
C ALA A 467 -43.67 58.20 36.48
N LEU A 468 -44.12 59.09 37.37
CA LEU A 468 -45.21 60.03 37.10
C LEU A 468 -44.69 61.39 36.59
N PRO A 469 -45.44 62.11 35.73
CA PRO A 469 -45.03 63.41 35.21
C PRO A 469 -44.82 64.52 36.25
N ASP A 470 -45.27 64.32 37.49
CA ASP A 470 -45.07 65.24 38.62
C ASP A 470 -43.78 64.97 39.42
N GLY A 471 -42.95 64.02 38.99
CA GLY A 471 -41.68 63.66 39.63
C GLY A 471 -41.81 62.63 40.75
N ARG A 472 -43.00 62.07 40.98
CA ARG A 472 -43.18 60.91 41.87
C ARG A 472 -42.91 59.60 41.14
N HIS A 473 -42.60 58.56 41.90
CA HIS A 473 -42.40 57.20 41.42
C HIS A 473 -43.37 56.26 42.14
N VAL A 474 -43.96 55.31 41.41
CA VAL A 474 -44.95 54.37 41.93
C VAL A 474 -44.58 52.94 41.55
N TRP A 475 -44.79 52.00 42.47
CA TRP A 475 -44.66 50.56 42.23
C TRP A 475 -45.92 49.84 42.70
N GLU A 476 -46.36 48.79 41.99
CA GLU A 476 -47.35 47.84 42.49
C GLU A 476 -46.74 46.44 42.65
N TYR A 477 -46.73 45.95 43.89
CA TYR A 477 -46.20 44.64 44.30
C TYR A 477 -47.31 43.73 44.84
N ALA A 478 -47.28 42.45 44.49
CA ALA A 478 -48.26 41.42 44.84
C ALA A 478 -47.57 40.27 45.59
N PRO A 479 -47.53 40.30 46.94
CA PRO A 479 -46.77 39.32 47.71
C PRO A 479 -47.41 37.93 47.67
N ARG A 480 -46.68 36.95 47.11
CA ARG A 480 -47.14 35.56 46.93
C ARG A 480 -47.68 34.90 48.21
N ASN A 481 -47.13 35.28 49.37
CA ASN A 481 -47.44 34.65 50.67
C ASN A 481 -48.18 35.62 51.63
N GLY A 482 -48.75 36.73 51.13
CA GLY A 482 -49.49 37.74 51.90
C GLY A 482 -48.65 38.61 52.86
N GLN A 483 -47.55 38.09 53.41
CA GLN A 483 -46.62 38.83 54.28
C GLN A 483 -45.51 39.50 53.48
N THR A 484 -44.98 40.62 53.98
CA THR A 484 -43.88 41.40 53.34
C THR A 484 -43.17 42.26 54.39
N ASP A 485 -41.83 42.29 54.38
CA ASP A 485 -41.08 43.36 55.05
C ASP A 485 -41.30 44.67 54.28
N LEU A 486 -42.14 45.54 54.82
CA LEU A 486 -42.44 46.86 54.27
C LEU A 486 -41.20 47.76 54.23
N ALA A 487 -40.24 47.56 55.14
CA ALA A 487 -38.98 48.29 55.14
C ALA A 487 -38.06 47.78 54.00
N ALA A 488 -38.04 46.48 53.69
CA ALA A 488 -37.34 45.94 52.52
C ALA A 488 -37.97 46.44 51.22
N LEU A 489 -39.31 46.44 51.12
CA LEU A 489 -40.03 46.99 49.98
C LEU A 489 -39.69 48.47 49.74
N VAL A 490 -39.66 49.28 50.78
CA VAL A 490 -39.25 50.70 50.70
C VAL A 490 -37.78 50.83 50.31
N ARG A 491 -36.86 50.03 50.88
CA ARG A 491 -35.43 50.04 50.49
C ARG A 491 -35.24 49.67 49.01
N ALA A 492 -35.92 48.62 48.53
CA ALA A 492 -35.84 48.16 47.14
C ALA A 492 -36.41 49.19 46.15
N ALA A 493 -37.56 49.79 46.47
CA ALA A 493 -38.14 50.87 45.66
C ALA A 493 -37.25 52.13 45.64
N ALA A 494 -36.74 52.55 46.81
CA ALA A 494 -35.85 53.71 46.90
C ALA A 494 -34.55 53.50 46.11
N ALA A 495 -33.92 52.32 46.20
CA ALA A 495 -32.66 52.01 45.52
C ALA A 495 -32.75 52.11 43.99
N GLN A 496 -33.90 51.78 43.37
CA GLN A 496 -34.11 51.93 41.93
C GLN A 496 -34.11 53.39 41.44
N VAL A 497 -34.27 54.36 42.34
CA VAL A 497 -34.46 55.79 42.00
C VAL A 497 -33.43 56.70 42.71
N LEU A 498 -32.80 56.22 43.79
CA LEU A 498 -31.72 56.84 44.53
C LEU A 498 -30.75 55.73 44.95
N SER A 499 -29.70 55.52 44.16
CA SER A 499 -28.73 54.42 44.31
C SER A 499 -27.97 54.41 45.64
N ASP A 500 -28.04 55.50 46.40
CA ASP A 500 -27.36 55.76 47.66
C ASP A 500 -28.34 55.99 48.84
N ALA A 501 -29.61 55.59 48.67
CA ALA A 501 -30.67 55.80 49.67
C ALA A 501 -30.54 54.89 50.90
N GLN A 502 -30.63 55.51 52.08
CA GLN A 502 -30.82 54.83 53.36
C GLN A 502 -32.17 55.24 53.98
N LEU A 503 -32.85 54.28 54.59
CA LEU A 503 -34.09 54.49 55.35
C LEU A 503 -33.75 55.16 56.68
N THR A 504 -34.09 56.45 56.82
CA THR A 504 -33.71 57.26 58.00
C THR A 504 -34.79 57.33 59.07
N ALA A 505 -36.06 57.25 58.68
CA ALA A 505 -37.19 57.13 59.60
C ALA A 505 -38.34 56.36 58.93
N ALA A 506 -39.13 55.64 59.73
CA ALA A 506 -40.34 54.97 59.27
C ALA A 506 -41.37 54.80 60.39
N GLU A 507 -42.64 54.82 60.02
CA GLU A 507 -43.80 54.58 60.88
C GLU A 507 -44.75 53.60 60.18
N GLN A 508 -45.01 52.45 60.81
CA GLN A 508 -46.07 51.54 60.35
C GLN A 508 -47.40 51.97 60.95
N ARG A 509 -48.34 52.41 60.10
CA ARG A 509 -49.67 52.91 60.50
C ARG A 509 -50.75 51.84 60.47
N ALA A 510 -50.57 50.77 59.70
CA ALA A 510 -51.47 49.62 59.67
C ALA A 510 -50.73 48.34 59.21
N VAL A 511 -51.38 47.19 59.37
CA VAL A 511 -50.94 45.92 58.77
C VAL A 511 -51.70 45.75 57.44
N PRO A 512 -51.03 45.35 56.33
CA PRO A 512 -51.72 44.99 55.10
C PRO A 512 -52.73 43.87 55.31
N GLY A 513 -53.87 43.94 54.62
CA GLY A 513 -54.81 42.82 54.55
C GLY A 513 -54.22 41.64 53.78
N GLU A 514 -54.62 40.42 54.12
CA GLU A 514 -54.20 39.22 53.41
C GLU A 514 -54.63 39.28 51.93
N GLY A 515 -53.68 39.04 51.01
CA GLY A 515 -53.89 39.18 49.57
C GLY A 515 -53.91 40.61 49.01
N ALA A 516 -53.74 41.66 49.83
CA ALA A 516 -53.69 43.04 49.35
C ALA A 516 -52.45 43.31 48.47
N ARG A 517 -52.62 44.09 47.40
CA ARG A 517 -51.47 44.59 46.61
C ARG A 517 -50.84 45.79 47.33
N LEU A 518 -49.52 45.87 47.35
CA LEU A 518 -48.76 46.94 47.99
C LEU A 518 -48.36 47.97 46.94
N VAL A 519 -48.95 49.16 47.02
CA VAL A 519 -48.68 50.28 46.14
C VAL A 519 -47.76 51.27 46.85
N THR A 520 -46.48 51.23 46.50
CA THR A 520 -45.43 52.10 47.04
C THR A 520 -45.37 53.37 46.20
N THR A 521 -45.44 54.54 46.82
CA THR A 521 -45.27 55.85 46.16
C THR A 521 -44.13 56.62 46.80
N MET A 522 -43.17 57.11 46.00
CA MET A 522 -42.06 57.94 46.47
C MET A 522 -42.11 59.35 45.87
N THR A 523 -41.91 60.38 46.70
CA THR A 523 -41.82 61.79 46.32
C THR A 523 -40.46 62.35 46.73
N ARG A 524 -39.65 62.78 45.75
CA ARG A 524 -38.32 63.38 46.00
C ARG A 524 -38.44 64.80 46.58
N HIS A 525 -37.53 65.16 47.47
CA HIS A 525 -37.41 66.50 48.07
C HIS A 525 -35.92 66.81 48.40
N PRO A 526 -35.51 68.06 48.66
CA PRO A 526 -34.08 68.39 48.83
C PRO A 526 -33.31 67.56 49.86
N GLY A 527 -33.96 67.08 50.93
CA GLY A 527 -33.37 66.18 51.93
C GLY A 527 -33.46 64.67 51.63
N GLY A 528 -33.74 64.25 50.39
CA GLY A 528 -33.93 62.84 50.01
C GLY A 528 -35.28 62.56 49.35
N ALA A 529 -36.10 61.67 49.92
CA ALA A 529 -37.48 61.46 49.50
C ALA A 529 -38.38 60.95 50.65
N SER A 530 -39.69 61.21 50.55
CA SER A 530 -40.72 60.53 51.34
C SER A 530 -41.30 59.36 50.57
N VAL A 531 -41.53 58.23 51.24
CA VAL A 531 -42.05 56.98 50.66
C VAL A 531 -43.26 56.52 51.45
N GLN A 532 -44.36 56.25 50.76
CA GLN A 532 -45.62 55.79 51.35
C GLN A 532 -46.08 54.50 50.69
N VAL A 533 -46.22 53.44 51.49
CA VAL A 533 -46.79 52.16 51.04
C VAL A 533 -48.26 52.13 51.42
N HIS A 534 -49.13 51.96 50.42
CA HIS A 534 -50.56 51.76 50.60
C HIS A 534 -50.91 50.31 50.31
N ALA A 535 -51.69 49.67 51.17
CA ALA A 535 -52.37 48.42 50.84
C ALA A 535 -53.59 48.76 49.99
N ARG A 536 -53.63 48.22 48.76
CA ARG A 536 -54.76 48.29 47.84
C ARG A 536 -55.59 47.02 47.93
N ILE A 537 -56.88 47.18 48.17
CA ILE A 537 -57.91 46.15 48.01
C ILE A 537 -58.98 46.78 47.11
N ASP A 538 -59.19 46.19 45.94
CA ASP A 538 -59.99 46.73 44.84
C ASP A 538 -59.59 48.19 44.49
N GLU A 539 -60.50 49.15 44.71
CA GLU A 539 -60.29 50.60 44.51
C GLU A 539 -59.89 51.33 45.80
N SER A 540 -59.87 50.66 46.95
CA SER A 540 -59.58 51.26 48.25
C SER A 540 -58.08 51.19 48.58
N PHE A 541 -57.51 52.33 49.01
CA PHE A 541 -56.10 52.46 49.39
C PHE A 541 -55.97 52.86 50.85
N THR A 542 -55.32 52.02 51.66
CA THR A 542 -55.03 52.29 53.08
C THR A 542 -53.53 52.45 53.28
N LEU A 543 -53.09 53.60 53.80
CA LEU A 543 -51.68 53.84 54.13
C LEU A 543 -51.23 52.88 55.25
N VAL A 544 -50.35 51.94 54.93
CA VAL A 544 -49.80 50.96 55.89
C VAL A 544 -48.44 51.37 56.43
N TYR A 545 -47.62 52.07 55.63
CA TYR A 545 -46.25 52.44 55.99
C TYR A 545 -45.92 53.84 55.44
N ASP A 546 -45.38 54.71 56.29
CA ASP A 546 -44.91 56.06 55.93
C ASP A 546 -43.43 56.16 56.30
N ALA A 547 -42.58 56.68 55.42
CA ALA A 547 -41.13 56.58 55.53
C ALA A 547 -40.37 57.75 54.91
N LEU A 548 -39.17 58.01 55.42
CA LEU A 548 -38.20 58.96 54.88
C LEU A 548 -36.93 58.20 54.49
N VAL A 549 -36.45 58.45 53.28
CA VAL A 549 -35.14 57.99 52.80
C VAL A 549 -34.26 59.20 52.50
N ALA A 550 -33.00 59.14 52.93
CA ALA A 550 -32.00 60.18 52.65
C ALA A 550 -30.78 59.57 51.96
N ARG A 551 -29.91 60.43 51.43
CA ARG A 551 -28.61 60.00 50.91
C ARG A 551 -27.61 59.79 52.04
N SER A 552 -26.72 58.82 51.87
CA SER A 552 -25.65 58.59 52.83
C SER A 552 -24.79 59.85 53.02
N GLY A 553 -24.63 60.31 54.27
CA GLY A 553 -23.77 61.44 54.62
C GLY A 553 -24.42 62.84 54.64
N SER A 554 -25.74 62.98 54.52
CA SER A 554 -26.44 64.28 54.66
C SER A 554 -27.31 64.38 55.92
N GLU A 555 -27.10 65.41 56.76
CA GLU A 555 -28.02 65.75 57.86
C GLU A 555 -29.34 66.33 57.32
N SER A 556 -30.47 65.96 57.95
CA SER A 556 -31.80 66.39 57.53
C SER A 556 -32.28 67.65 58.26
N VAL A 557 -32.48 68.74 57.49
CA VAL A 557 -33.09 69.98 58.01
C VAL A 557 -34.60 69.94 57.76
N LEU A 558 -35.39 69.85 58.84
CA LEU A 558 -36.86 69.80 58.80
C LEU A 558 -37.49 71.21 58.86
N PRO A 559 -38.45 71.54 57.99
CA PRO A 559 -39.53 72.48 58.30
C PRO A 559 -40.44 71.89 59.38
N ALA A 560 -40.91 72.69 60.34
CA ALA A 560 -41.54 72.22 61.58
C ALA A 560 -43.04 72.55 61.71
N ALA A 561 -43.68 71.93 62.72
CA ALA A 561 -45.07 72.09 63.18
C ALA A 561 -46.16 71.47 62.28
N VAL A 562 -47.29 70.96 62.76
CA VAL A 562 -47.90 70.78 64.12
C VAL A 562 -48.75 69.48 64.06
N GLY A 563 -49.07 68.72 65.12
CA GLY A 563 -48.84 68.82 66.57
C GLY A 563 -49.81 67.88 67.32
N ALA A 564 -49.51 67.53 68.58
CA ALA A 564 -50.25 66.60 69.47
C ALA A 564 -50.34 65.10 69.02
N GLY A 565 -50.11 64.11 69.91
CA GLY A 565 -49.68 64.21 71.30
C GLY A 565 -49.61 62.85 72.03
N THR A 566 -49.19 62.90 73.31
CA THR A 566 -49.17 61.80 74.31
C THR A 566 -48.39 60.52 73.97
N ALA A 567 -47.28 60.31 74.68
CA ALA A 567 -46.60 59.02 74.79
C ALA A 567 -47.05 58.24 76.03
N ILE A 568 -46.98 56.90 75.99
CA ILE A 568 -46.86 56.01 77.15
C ILE A 568 -45.71 55.04 76.85
N ALA A 569 -44.98 54.60 77.88
CA ALA A 569 -43.73 53.87 77.74
C ALA A 569 -43.72 52.51 78.46
N ALA A 570 -42.73 51.69 78.08
CA ALA A 570 -42.16 50.55 78.80
C ALA A 570 -43.01 49.28 79.00
N ALA A 571 -42.51 48.16 78.45
CA ALA A 571 -42.00 47.07 79.27
C ALA A 571 -40.93 46.24 78.52
N ALA A 572 -39.92 45.79 79.27
CA ALA A 572 -38.90 44.79 78.91
C ALA A 572 -38.34 44.23 80.25
N PRO A 573 -37.50 43.18 80.29
CA PRO A 573 -37.06 42.25 79.24
C PRO A 573 -37.27 40.75 79.61
N VAL A 574 -36.89 39.81 78.73
CA VAL A 574 -36.24 38.55 79.12
C VAL A 574 -35.20 38.18 78.05
N VAL A 575 -34.04 37.65 78.46
CA VAL A 575 -33.02 37.04 77.57
C VAL A 575 -32.66 35.65 78.10
N PRO A 576 -32.73 34.61 77.26
CA PRO A 576 -31.85 33.44 77.34
C PRO A 576 -30.80 33.43 76.22
N GLN A 577 -29.77 32.60 76.34
CA GLN A 577 -28.55 32.70 75.53
C GLN A 577 -28.53 31.83 74.27
N VAL A 578 -27.63 32.22 73.36
CA VAL A 578 -27.28 31.61 72.06
C VAL A 578 -26.70 30.19 72.19
N PRO A 579 -27.14 29.26 71.33
CA PRO A 579 -26.24 28.28 70.69
C PRO A 579 -25.91 28.66 69.24
N GLN A 580 -24.77 28.16 68.77
CA GLN A 580 -24.01 28.48 67.54
C GLN A 580 -24.78 28.80 66.25
N ALA A 581 -24.13 29.59 65.38
CA ALA A 581 -24.64 29.98 64.07
C ALA A 581 -24.75 28.77 63.10
N PRO A 582 -25.77 28.75 62.23
CA PRO A 582 -25.72 28.00 60.98
C PRO A 582 -24.61 28.55 60.07
N GLU A 583 -24.01 27.68 59.27
CA GLU A 583 -23.07 28.07 58.21
C GLU A 583 -23.80 28.78 57.07
N GLU A 584 -23.06 29.55 56.27
CA GLU A 584 -23.62 30.39 55.20
C GLU A 584 -24.17 29.51 54.05
N PRO A 585 -25.27 29.91 53.39
CA PRO A 585 -25.73 29.21 52.20
C PRO A 585 -24.75 29.46 51.04
N GLU A 586 -24.12 28.39 50.54
CA GLU A 586 -23.44 28.44 49.25
C GLU A 586 -24.41 28.89 48.15
N ALA A 587 -23.90 29.65 47.18
CA ALA A 587 -24.75 30.39 46.25
C ALA A 587 -25.58 29.47 45.34
N ASP A 588 -26.85 29.84 45.12
CA ASP A 588 -27.73 29.25 44.11
C ASP A 588 -27.06 29.25 42.72
N THR A 589 -26.50 28.11 42.34
CA THR A 589 -26.17 27.80 40.95
C THR A 589 -27.41 27.16 40.31
N LEU A 590 -27.78 27.64 39.13
CA LEU A 590 -29.02 27.29 38.44
C LEU A 590 -29.18 25.76 38.27
N THR A 591 -30.04 25.18 39.10
CA THR A 591 -30.36 23.75 39.09
C THR A 591 -31.25 23.41 37.89
N ASP A 592 -30.63 22.94 36.81
CA ASP A 592 -31.29 22.66 35.54
C ASP A 592 -32.18 21.41 35.63
N SER A 593 -33.51 21.63 35.57
CA SER A 593 -34.56 20.61 35.69
C SER A 593 -34.56 19.49 34.62
N LEU A 594 -33.63 19.53 33.67
CA LEU A 594 -33.41 18.47 32.69
C LEU A 594 -32.53 17.33 33.21
N THR A 595 -31.46 17.60 33.96
CA THR A 595 -30.54 16.52 34.42
C THR A 595 -31.15 15.69 35.55
N THR A 596 -31.84 16.35 36.50
CA THR A 596 -32.61 15.69 37.57
C THR A 596 -33.71 14.77 37.04
N ARG A 597 -34.11 14.94 35.77
CA ARG A 597 -35.15 14.13 35.11
C ARG A 597 -34.62 12.77 34.60
N TYR A 598 -33.30 12.58 34.54
CA TYR A 598 -32.64 11.36 34.04
C TYR A 598 -31.64 10.72 35.01
N LEU A 599 -31.03 11.47 35.95
CA LEU A 599 -30.42 10.91 37.16
C LEU A 599 -31.00 11.58 38.41
N PRO A 600 -31.47 10.81 39.41
CA PRO A 600 -31.69 11.32 40.77
C PRO A 600 -30.38 11.82 41.40
N SER A 601 -30.51 12.68 42.42
CA SER A 601 -29.43 13.10 43.32
C SER A 601 -28.76 11.94 44.09
N ASP A 602 -29.37 10.76 44.03
CA ASP A 602 -29.19 9.67 44.97
C ASP A 602 -28.16 8.64 44.46
N VAL A 603 -27.69 8.80 43.22
CA VAL A 603 -26.64 7.97 42.60
C VAL A 603 -25.28 8.53 43.01
N GLY A 604 -24.67 7.89 44.01
CA GLY A 604 -23.31 8.23 44.49
C GLY A 604 -22.23 8.08 43.41
N ARG A 605 -21.05 8.66 43.67
CA ARG A 605 -19.87 8.58 42.79
C ARG A 605 -19.49 7.13 42.47
N TRP A 606 -18.80 6.94 41.35
CA TRP A 606 -18.22 5.65 40.99
C TRP A 606 -17.05 5.30 41.92
N SER A 607 -16.83 4.01 42.16
CA SER A 607 -15.62 3.51 42.80
C SER A 607 -15.21 2.15 42.21
N PRO A 608 -13.92 1.77 42.27
CA PRO A 608 -13.47 0.44 41.84
C PRO A 608 -14.18 -0.72 42.58
N ASP A 609 -14.56 -0.51 43.85
CA ASP A 609 -15.26 -1.50 44.68
C ASP A 609 -16.75 -1.65 44.35
N SER A 610 -17.32 -0.81 43.47
CA SER A 610 -18.76 -0.78 43.17
C SER A 610 -19.25 -1.96 42.32
N GLY A 611 -18.35 -2.56 41.52
CA GLY A 611 -18.69 -3.59 40.53
C GLY A 611 -19.35 -3.06 39.24
N GLU A 612 -19.56 -1.75 39.13
CA GLU A 612 -19.96 -1.06 37.88
C GLU A 612 -18.69 -0.76 37.06
N THR A 613 -18.67 -1.02 35.75
CA THR A 613 -17.48 -0.70 34.94
C THR A 613 -17.38 0.79 34.64
N ILE A 614 -16.18 1.28 34.31
CA ILE A 614 -15.98 2.64 33.80
C ILE A 614 -16.85 2.86 32.54
N ALA A 615 -16.95 1.85 31.67
CA ALA A 615 -17.81 1.87 30.48
C ALA A 615 -19.29 2.06 30.83
N ASP A 616 -19.87 1.18 31.66
CA ASP A 616 -21.29 1.24 32.04
C ASP A 616 -21.65 2.62 32.60
N ARG A 617 -20.78 3.13 33.48
CA ARG A 617 -20.95 4.42 34.14
C ARG A 617 -20.87 5.60 33.16
N LEU A 618 -19.85 5.61 32.30
CA LEU A 618 -19.67 6.63 31.26
C LEU A 618 -20.85 6.64 30.29
N GLY A 619 -21.29 5.47 29.84
CA GLY A 619 -22.47 5.28 28.98
C GLY A 619 -23.75 5.76 29.64
N LEU A 620 -23.91 5.58 30.96
CA LEU A 620 -25.07 6.07 31.71
C LEU A 620 -25.07 7.60 31.85
N ILE A 621 -23.91 8.22 32.12
CA ILE A 621 -23.73 9.68 32.18
C ILE A 621 -24.04 10.31 30.81
N VAL A 622 -23.46 9.78 29.72
CA VAL A 622 -23.60 10.34 28.37
C VAL A 622 -24.99 10.06 27.80
N GLY A 623 -25.54 8.87 27.99
CA GLY A 623 -26.88 8.49 27.52
C GLY A 623 -27.96 9.38 28.12
N SER A 624 -27.90 9.59 29.44
CA SER A 624 -28.80 10.50 30.17
C SER A 624 -28.64 11.96 29.75
N ALA A 625 -27.42 12.40 29.44
CA ALA A 625 -27.18 13.76 28.94
C ALA A 625 -27.75 13.98 27.52
N MET A 626 -27.77 12.94 26.67
CA MET A 626 -28.17 13.02 25.26
C MET A 626 -29.59 12.49 24.96
N GLY A 627 -30.27 11.88 25.94
CA GLY A 627 -31.62 11.31 25.79
C GLY A 627 -31.68 9.93 25.10
N TYR A 628 -30.53 9.25 25.00
CA TYR A 628 -30.40 7.87 24.51
C TYR A 628 -30.39 6.89 25.68
N GLU A 629 -30.81 5.64 25.43
CA GLU A 629 -30.49 4.54 26.34
C GLU A 629 -28.96 4.26 26.24
N PRO A 630 -28.27 3.73 27.26
CA PRO A 630 -26.84 3.39 27.14
C PRO A 630 -26.55 2.39 26.00
N GLU A 631 -27.47 1.47 25.71
CA GLU A 631 -27.38 0.54 24.56
C GLU A 631 -27.72 1.17 23.18
N ASP A 632 -28.12 2.44 23.14
CA ASP A 632 -28.38 3.22 21.92
C ASP A 632 -27.23 4.20 21.59
N LEU A 633 -26.19 4.31 22.43
CA LEU A 633 -25.05 5.20 22.20
C LEU A 633 -24.11 4.66 21.10
N PRO A 634 -23.66 5.50 20.15
CA PRO A 634 -22.63 5.13 19.18
C PRO A 634 -21.24 5.45 19.73
N TRP A 635 -20.63 4.46 20.39
CA TRP A 635 -19.34 4.60 21.09
C TRP A 635 -18.15 4.94 20.19
N GLU A 636 -18.24 4.61 18.90
CA GLU A 636 -17.16 4.79 17.93
C GLU A 636 -17.10 6.20 17.32
N VAL A 637 -18.20 6.97 17.41
CA VAL A 637 -18.35 8.29 16.76
C VAL A 637 -17.70 9.40 17.63
N PRO A 638 -16.92 10.34 17.04
CA PRO A 638 -16.39 11.48 17.77
C PRO A 638 -17.49 12.34 18.41
N LEU A 639 -17.23 12.85 19.62
CA LEU A 639 -18.21 13.61 20.39
C LEU A 639 -18.71 14.88 19.67
N ILE A 640 -17.87 15.49 18.82
CA ILE A 640 -18.25 16.63 17.98
C ILE A 640 -19.23 16.26 16.84
N GLU A 641 -19.12 15.06 16.27
CA GLU A 641 -20.03 14.55 15.22
C GLU A 641 -21.39 14.10 15.79
N LEU A 642 -21.42 13.76 17.08
CA LEU A 642 -22.64 13.49 17.85
C LEU A 642 -23.51 14.74 18.10
N GLY A 643 -23.10 15.91 17.61
CA GLY A 643 -23.86 17.16 17.73
C GLY A 643 -23.81 17.78 19.12
N LEU A 644 -22.85 17.37 19.97
CA LEU A 644 -22.64 17.97 21.29
C LEU A 644 -22.13 19.40 21.13
N ASP A 645 -22.96 20.36 21.51
CA ASP A 645 -22.54 21.76 21.62
C ASP A 645 -21.53 21.95 22.78
N SER A 646 -20.87 23.10 22.80
CA SER A 646 -19.85 23.41 23.81
C SER A 646 -20.39 23.49 25.24
N LEU A 647 -21.71 23.55 25.45
CA LEU A 647 -22.35 23.54 26.77
C LEU A 647 -22.64 22.10 27.22
N MET A 648 -23.12 21.24 26.32
CA MET A 648 -23.32 19.81 26.54
C MET A 648 -22.00 19.07 26.79
N ALA A 649 -20.97 19.38 26.00
CA ALA A 649 -19.62 18.85 26.22
C ALA A 649 -19.08 19.21 27.62
N VAL A 650 -19.25 20.47 28.05
CA VAL A 650 -18.88 20.91 29.41
C VAL A 650 -19.71 20.22 30.50
N ARG A 651 -21.02 20.02 30.29
CA ARG A 651 -21.89 19.30 31.24
C ARG A 651 -21.46 17.84 31.45
N ILE A 652 -21.17 17.12 30.36
CA ILE A 652 -20.67 15.74 30.41
C ILE A 652 -19.31 15.71 31.09
N LYS A 653 -18.37 16.55 30.64
CA LYS A 653 -17.01 16.66 31.18
C LYS A 653 -17.01 16.88 32.69
N ASN A 654 -17.73 17.90 33.18
CA ASN A 654 -17.80 18.22 34.60
C ASN A 654 -18.47 17.10 35.43
N ARG A 655 -19.42 16.34 34.86
CA ARG A 655 -20.02 15.18 35.55
C ARG A 655 -19.07 13.99 35.60
N VAL A 656 -18.27 13.75 34.56
CA VAL A 656 -17.21 12.72 34.56
C VAL A 656 -16.14 13.06 35.60
N GLU A 657 -15.66 14.31 35.62
CA GLU A 657 -14.70 14.78 36.65
C GLU A 657 -15.24 14.58 38.07
N TYR A 658 -16.53 14.81 38.29
CA TYR A 658 -17.17 14.62 39.59
C TYR A 658 -17.39 13.14 39.97
N ASP A 659 -17.89 12.30 39.05
CA ASP A 659 -18.24 10.89 39.35
C ASP A 659 -17.02 9.99 39.48
N PHE A 660 -15.93 10.28 38.76
CA PHE A 660 -14.66 9.54 38.83
C PHE A 660 -13.59 10.25 39.68
N ASP A 661 -13.92 11.42 40.26
CA ASP A 661 -13.06 12.21 41.15
C ASP A 661 -11.70 12.58 40.50
N LEU A 662 -11.75 13.16 39.29
CA LEU A 662 -10.59 13.45 38.44
C LEU A 662 -10.19 14.94 38.46
N PRO A 663 -8.90 15.28 38.24
CA PRO A 663 -8.46 16.66 38.08
C PRO A 663 -8.92 17.27 36.73
N PRO A 664 -8.90 18.61 36.59
CA PRO A 664 -9.50 19.28 35.43
C PRO A 664 -8.92 18.90 34.06
N ILE A 665 -9.73 18.27 33.22
CA ILE A 665 -9.40 17.80 31.86
C ILE A 665 -9.49 18.96 30.85
N GLN A 666 -8.50 19.10 29.96
CA GLN A 666 -8.57 20.10 28.89
C GLN A 666 -9.60 19.71 27.81
N LEU A 667 -10.52 20.62 27.49
CA LEU A 667 -11.58 20.41 26.48
C LEU A 667 -11.05 20.05 25.08
N THR A 668 -9.85 20.50 24.75
CA THR A 668 -9.14 20.17 23.50
C THR A 668 -8.85 18.69 23.35
N ALA A 669 -8.53 17.98 24.44
CA ALA A 669 -8.24 16.53 24.40
C ALA A 669 -9.51 15.67 24.23
N VAL A 670 -10.69 16.20 24.58
CA VAL A 670 -11.98 15.50 24.52
C VAL A 670 -12.73 15.80 23.21
N ARG A 671 -12.35 16.86 22.49
CA ARG A 671 -13.06 17.40 21.33
C ARG A 671 -13.20 16.40 20.18
N ASP A 672 -12.11 15.74 19.83
CA ASP A 672 -12.02 14.81 18.70
C ASP A 672 -12.00 13.34 19.18
N ALA A 673 -12.28 13.12 20.47
CA ALA A 673 -12.38 11.80 21.09
C ALA A 673 -13.77 11.17 20.86
N ASN A 674 -13.82 9.84 20.79
CA ASN A 674 -15.05 9.05 20.93
C ASN A 674 -15.13 8.45 22.36
N LEU A 675 -16.17 7.65 22.67
CA LEU A 675 -16.38 7.18 24.05
C LEU A 675 -15.30 6.19 24.51
N TYR A 676 -14.78 5.34 23.63
CA TYR A 676 -13.64 4.45 23.96
C TYR A 676 -12.36 5.22 24.32
N ASN A 677 -12.12 6.35 23.66
CA ASN A 677 -10.97 7.21 23.98
C ASN A 677 -11.17 7.90 25.34
N VAL A 678 -12.39 8.33 25.66
CA VAL A 678 -12.71 8.91 26.98
C VAL A 678 -12.65 7.88 28.11
N GLU A 679 -13.11 6.64 27.87
CA GLU A 679 -12.99 5.52 28.79
C GLU A 679 -11.52 5.26 29.16
N LYS A 680 -10.63 5.11 28.17
CA LYS A 680 -9.19 4.90 28.42
C LYS A 680 -8.50 6.08 29.10
N LEU A 681 -8.96 7.30 28.85
CA LEU A 681 -8.47 8.49 29.56
C LEU A 681 -8.89 8.49 31.04
N ILE A 682 -10.09 8.00 31.36
CA ILE A 682 -10.56 7.83 32.74
C ILE A 682 -9.79 6.70 33.42
N GLU A 683 -9.65 5.54 32.76
CA GLU A 683 -8.89 4.37 33.24
C GLU A 683 -7.45 4.77 33.60
N TYR A 684 -6.70 5.37 32.66
CA TYR A 684 -5.35 5.85 32.90
C TYR A 684 -5.28 6.90 34.03
N ALA A 685 -6.24 7.83 34.11
CA ALA A 685 -6.26 8.88 35.14
C ALA A 685 -6.69 8.38 36.54
N VAL A 686 -7.42 7.26 36.63
CA VAL A 686 -7.71 6.57 37.88
C VAL A 686 -6.46 5.82 38.38
N GLU A 687 -5.74 5.14 37.47
CA GLU A 687 -4.51 4.40 37.81
C GLU A 687 -3.31 5.32 38.13
N HIS A 688 -3.06 6.36 37.31
CA HIS A 688 -1.86 7.20 37.35
C HIS A 688 -2.14 8.57 38.00
N ARG A 689 -3.02 8.58 39.01
CA ARG A 689 -3.60 9.80 39.62
C ARG A 689 -2.58 10.83 40.09
N ASP A 690 -1.44 10.40 40.63
CA ASP A 690 -0.36 11.30 41.08
C ASP A 690 0.40 11.94 39.90
N GLU A 691 0.61 11.21 38.80
CA GLU A 691 1.28 11.72 37.60
C GLU A 691 0.38 12.70 36.85
N VAL A 692 -0.91 12.40 36.72
CA VAL A 692 -1.90 13.30 36.10
C VAL A 692 -2.09 14.57 36.94
N THR A 693 -1.99 14.48 38.27
CA THR A 693 -1.98 15.66 39.16
C THR A 693 -0.74 16.52 38.92
N GLN A 694 0.46 15.91 38.88
CA GLN A 694 1.72 16.63 38.57
C GLN A 694 1.70 17.26 37.17
N LEU A 695 1.15 16.58 36.16
CA LEU A 695 0.93 17.14 34.82
C LEU A 695 -0.03 18.34 34.84
N SER A 696 -1.12 18.27 35.60
CA SER A 696 -2.05 19.38 35.78
C SER A 696 -1.39 20.59 36.46
N GLU A 697 -0.51 20.37 37.44
CA GLU A 697 0.24 21.44 38.10
C GLU A 697 1.35 22.02 37.22
N TYR A 698 2.08 21.18 36.48
CA TYR A 698 3.10 21.60 35.52
C TYR A 698 2.49 22.43 34.38
N GLN A 699 1.37 22.00 33.79
CA GLN A 699 0.68 22.75 32.74
C GLN A 699 0.15 24.12 33.20
N LYS A 700 -0.23 24.29 34.49
CA LYS A 700 -0.61 25.60 35.05
C LYS A 700 0.53 26.63 35.06
N THR A 701 1.78 26.20 34.80
CA THR A 701 2.95 27.10 34.72
C THR A 701 3.29 27.55 33.29
N GLN A 702 2.60 27.02 32.26
CA GLN A 702 2.89 27.29 30.85
C GLN A 702 1.84 28.19 30.19
N THR A 703 2.24 28.92 29.15
CA THR A 703 1.32 29.70 28.31
C THR A 703 0.74 28.85 27.16
N ALA A 704 -0.36 29.31 26.57
CA ALA A 704 -1.05 28.59 25.49
C ALA A 704 -0.19 28.40 24.22
N GLU A 705 0.74 29.32 23.93
CA GLU A 705 1.68 29.18 22.81
C GLU A 705 2.76 28.12 23.09
N GLU A 706 3.20 27.97 24.34
CA GLU A 706 4.21 26.97 24.74
C GLU A 706 3.64 25.55 24.69
N ILE A 707 2.40 25.36 25.16
CA ILE A 707 1.69 24.07 25.05
C ILE A 707 1.50 23.68 23.58
N ALA A 708 1.07 24.63 22.74
CA ALA A 708 0.91 24.40 21.30
C ALA A 708 2.24 24.08 20.61
N ARG A 709 3.35 24.75 20.98
CA ARG A 709 4.67 24.45 20.41
C ARG A 709 5.17 23.07 20.83
N ALA A 710 5.03 22.70 22.10
CA ALA A 710 5.44 21.39 22.61
C ALA A 710 4.65 20.24 21.94
N GLN A 711 3.35 20.43 21.68
CA GLN A 711 2.55 19.45 20.93
C GLN A 711 2.97 19.37 19.45
N ALA A 712 3.30 20.49 18.80
CA ALA A 712 3.82 20.49 17.43
C ALA A 712 5.20 19.82 17.32
N GLU A 713 6.10 20.07 18.28
CA GLU A 713 7.41 19.42 18.38
C GLU A 713 7.25 17.90 18.53
N LEU A 714 6.36 17.43 19.43
CA LEU A 714 6.06 16.01 19.66
C LEU A 714 5.49 15.31 18.42
N LEU A 715 4.65 15.99 17.63
CA LEU A 715 4.09 15.49 16.37
C LEU A 715 5.08 15.49 15.20
N SER A 716 6.18 16.27 15.28
CA SER A 716 7.17 16.41 14.20
C SER A 716 8.32 15.40 14.24
N GLY A 717 8.50 14.68 15.36
CA GLY A 717 9.44 13.56 15.48
C GLY A 717 10.94 13.93 15.41
N ALA A 718 11.31 15.20 15.51
CA ALA A 718 12.70 15.67 15.40
C ALA A 718 13.39 15.77 16.78
N THR A 719 14.47 15.03 17.00
CA THR A 719 15.32 15.15 18.19
C THR A 719 16.40 16.23 17.99
N VAL A 720 16.47 17.20 18.91
CA VAL A 720 17.58 18.17 18.97
C VAL A 720 18.30 18.03 20.30
N SER A 721 19.57 17.66 20.26
CA SER A 721 20.44 17.63 21.43
C SER A 721 21.02 19.02 21.75
N THR A 722 20.95 19.40 23.03
CA THR A 722 21.86 20.32 23.74
C THR A 722 22.11 21.74 23.19
N VAL A 723 21.50 22.75 23.83
CA VAL A 723 22.23 23.99 24.25
C VAL A 723 21.68 24.55 25.58
N THR A 724 22.40 24.32 26.68
CA THR A 724 22.49 25.19 27.89
C THR A 724 23.73 24.73 28.68
N ALA A 725 24.61 25.56 29.23
CA ALA A 725 24.68 27.03 29.26
C ALA A 725 26.15 27.54 29.07
N PRO A 726 26.68 28.59 29.74
CA PRO A 726 27.15 29.78 29.02
C PRO A 726 28.67 30.04 29.04
N ALA A 727 29.11 30.94 28.16
CA ALA A 727 30.52 31.31 27.96
C ALA A 727 31.04 32.43 28.91
N PRO A 728 32.36 32.46 29.20
CA PRO A 728 33.03 33.61 29.80
C PRO A 728 34.12 34.28 28.92
N ASP A 729 34.15 35.61 29.00
CA ASP A 729 35.26 36.58 28.79
C ASP A 729 36.08 36.64 27.46
N PRO A 730 36.01 37.75 26.68
CA PRO A 730 36.74 37.91 25.42
C PRO A 730 37.99 38.81 25.54
N GLN A 731 39.10 38.34 26.15
CA GLN A 731 40.36 39.12 26.14
C GLN A 731 41.67 38.31 26.25
N ALA A 732 42.06 37.60 25.18
CA ALA A 732 43.45 37.17 24.91
C ALA A 732 43.67 36.97 23.40
N GLU A 733 44.88 37.26 22.89
CA GLU A 733 45.28 37.01 21.49
C GLU A 733 45.88 35.60 21.29
N PRO A 734 45.91 35.07 20.05
CA PRO A 734 46.04 33.62 19.82
C PRO A 734 47.49 33.12 19.73
N GLU A 735 47.78 32.00 20.41
CA GLU A 735 48.93 31.16 20.11
C GLU A 735 48.51 29.94 19.26
N THR A 736 49.22 29.70 18.17
CA THR A 736 48.98 28.58 17.24
C THR A 736 49.96 27.43 17.46
N GLN A 737 49.49 26.18 17.60
CA GLN A 737 50.20 25.02 17.03
C GLN A 737 49.36 23.74 16.84
N ALA A 738 49.95 22.77 16.16
CA ALA A 738 49.33 21.66 15.42
C ALA A 738 48.96 20.42 16.26
N PRO A 739 48.11 19.50 15.74
CA PRO A 739 47.70 18.27 16.44
C PRO A 739 48.74 17.12 16.34
N PRO A 740 48.81 16.22 17.35
CA PRO A 740 49.44 14.91 17.27
C PRO A 740 48.42 13.79 16.95
N GLY A 741 48.89 12.56 16.67
CA GLY A 741 48.01 11.40 16.44
C GLY A 741 48.68 10.02 16.45
N SER A 742 47.88 8.99 16.11
CA SER A 742 48.21 7.58 15.78
C SER A 742 48.94 6.68 16.80
N GLU A 743 48.32 5.53 17.13
CA GLU A 743 48.90 4.19 17.37
C GLU A 743 47.74 3.19 17.70
N VAL A 744 47.71 1.88 17.38
CA VAL A 744 48.59 1.03 16.54
C VAL A 744 47.75 0.36 15.38
N PRO A 745 47.56 -0.98 15.11
CA PRO A 745 46.99 -1.45 13.82
C PRO A 745 45.77 -2.41 13.84
N VAL A 746 45.31 -2.79 12.65
CA VAL A 746 44.50 -3.99 12.30
C VAL A 746 45.39 -4.93 11.45
N PRO A 747 45.27 -6.27 11.50
CA PRO A 747 46.18 -7.18 10.78
C PRO A 747 45.91 -7.29 9.26
N PRO A 748 46.96 -7.49 8.42
CA PRO A 748 46.84 -7.71 6.97
C PRO A 748 46.69 -9.20 6.59
N PRO A 749 46.31 -9.52 5.34
CA PRO A 749 46.38 -10.88 4.80
C PRO A 749 47.84 -11.36 4.61
N PRO A 750 48.11 -12.68 4.64
CA PRO A 750 49.48 -13.21 4.63
C PRO A 750 50.09 -13.36 3.23
N THR A 751 51.27 -12.75 3.01
CA THR A 751 52.12 -12.96 1.83
C THR A 751 53.61 -12.96 2.17
N ASP A 752 54.22 -14.14 2.38
CA ASP A 752 55.66 -14.38 2.20
C ASP A 752 55.95 -15.89 1.99
N PRO A 753 56.87 -16.32 1.09
CA PRO A 753 56.93 -17.70 0.62
C PRO A 753 57.96 -18.57 1.36
N ALA A 754 57.86 -18.70 2.68
CA ALA A 754 58.73 -19.59 3.48
C ALA A 754 57.96 -20.35 4.58
N GLY A 755 57.67 -21.63 4.35
CA GLY A 755 56.94 -22.48 5.30
C GLY A 755 57.79 -22.99 6.48
N PRO A 756 57.25 -23.07 7.71
CA PRO A 756 57.94 -23.65 8.87
C PRO A 756 57.95 -25.18 8.85
N SER A 757 58.99 -25.80 9.42
CA SER A 757 59.38 -27.18 9.10
C SER A 757 59.18 -28.22 10.22
N GLY A 758 58.22 -29.13 10.03
CA GLY A 758 58.21 -30.50 10.60
C GLY A 758 57.76 -30.68 12.07
N PRO A 759 57.67 -31.95 12.58
CA PRO A 759 58.13 -33.20 11.94
C PRO A 759 57.09 -34.34 11.79
N SER A 760 57.14 -35.02 10.63
CA SER A 760 56.86 -36.47 10.37
C SER A 760 55.67 -37.21 11.02
N GLY A 761 54.76 -37.73 10.17
CA GLY A 761 53.74 -38.74 10.54
C GLY A 761 53.17 -39.49 9.32
N ASN A 762 53.84 -40.58 8.89
CA ASN A 762 53.63 -41.34 7.64
C ASN A 762 52.17 -41.58 7.16
N GLY A 763 51.90 -41.24 5.89
CA GLY A 763 50.78 -41.77 5.11
C GLY A 763 50.75 -41.22 3.69
N GLN A 764 51.04 -42.03 2.66
CA GLN A 764 51.01 -41.62 1.25
C GLN A 764 49.70 -42.03 0.54
N PRO A 765 48.97 -41.08 -0.06
CA PRO A 765 48.07 -41.35 -1.19
C PRO A 765 48.82 -41.22 -2.53
N ASN A 766 48.43 -42.02 -3.53
CA ASN A 766 49.09 -42.07 -4.84
C ASN A 766 48.46 -41.06 -5.83
N LEU A 767 49.07 -39.87 -5.96
CA LEU A 767 48.64 -38.83 -6.90
C LEU A 767 48.74 -39.22 -8.40
N LYS A 768 49.28 -40.41 -8.73
CA LYS A 768 49.30 -40.90 -10.12
C LYS A 768 48.03 -41.62 -10.56
N GLY A 769 47.09 -41.90 -9.66
CA GLY A 769 45.80 -42.55 -10.00
C GLY A 769 44.69 -41.59 -10.45
N ALA A 770 44.78 -40.30 -10.11
CA ALA A 770 43.73 -39.33 -10.42
C ALA A 770 43.84 -38.73 -11.84
N ALA A 771 45.01 -38.83 -12.48
CA ALA A 771 45.30 -38.18 -13.76
C ALA A 771 44.89 -38.98 -15.01
N GLU A 772 44.38 -40.21 -14.85
CA GLU A 772 44.00 -41.09 -15.97
C GLU A 772 42.48 -41.39 -16.03
N ALA A 773 41.69 -40.88 -15.06
CA ALA A 773 40.25 -41.11 -14.96
C ALA A 773 39.37 -40.02 -15.61
N LEU A 774 39.96 -38.91 -16.05
CA LEU A 774 39.29 -37.77 -16.69
C LEU A 774 39.92 -37.51 -18.05
N ASN A 775 39.51 -38.27 -19.07
CA ASN A 775 40.04 -38.08 -20.42
C ASN A 775 38.97 -38.26 -21.50
N SER A 776 38.90 -37.28 -22.40
CA SER A 776 38.12 -37.18 -23.66
C SER A 776 36.61 -37.50 -23.67
N GLU A 777 36.14 -38.67 -23.23
CA GLU A 777 34.79 -39.16 -23.55
C GLU A 777 33.66 -38.51 -22.73
N ALA A 778 33.94 -38.10 -21.49
CA ALA A 778 32.98 -37.31 -20.69
C ALA A 778 32.91 -35.84 -21.14
N VAL A 779 34.05 -35.28 -21.56
CA VAL A 779 34.17 -33.89 -22.03
C VAL A 779 33.40 -33.73 -23.35
N ALA A 780 33.66 -34.57 -24.35
CA ALA A 780 32.95 -34.58 -25.64
C ALA A 780 31.46 -35.00 -25.56
N LYS A 781 30.89 -35.11 -24.35
CA LYS A 781 29.47 -35.32 -24.09
C LYS A 781 28.83 -34.20 -23.24
N ALA A 782 29.64 -33.41 -22.52
CA ALA A 782 29.19 -32.22 -21.80
C ALA A 782 29.07 -30.97 -22.69
N LEU A 783 29.44 -31.08 -23.97
CA LEU A 783 29.68 -29.94 -24.86
C LEU A 783 28.80 -29.92 -26.12
N ASN A 784 27.99 -30.96 -26.36
CA ASN A 784 26.70 -30.75 -27.04
C ASN A 784 25.77 -30.00 -26.08
N ALA A 785 26.05 -28.72 -25.85
CA ALA A 785 25.24 -27.85 -25.01
C ALA A 785 23.91 -27.55 -25.70
N ASP A 786 22.81 -27.69 -24.97
CA ASP A 786 21.46 -27.37 -25.43
C ASP A 786 21.31 -25.84 -25.58
N VAL A 787 21.78 -25.31 -26.70
CA VAL A 787 21.84 -23.87 -26.94
C VAL A 787 20.45 -23.31 -27.25
N PRO A 788 19.97 -22.34 -26.44
CA PRO A 788 18.70 -21.70 -26.70
C PRO A 788 18.76 -20.86 -27.99
N PRO A 789 17.63 -20.73 -28.70
CA PRO A 789 17.55 -19.96 -29.93
C PRO A 789 17.92 -18.48 -29.75
N ARG A 790 18.95 -18.02 -30.48
CA ARG A 790 19.63 -16.73 -30.33
C ARG A 790 18.80 -15.57 -30.86
N ASP A 791 18.19 -15.76 -32.02
CA ASP A 791 17.43 -14.73 -32.75
C ASP A 791 15.94 -15.08 -32.90
N ALA A 792 15.18 -14.19 -33.55
CA ALA A 792 13.74 -14.34 -33.72
C ALA A 792 13.35 -15.51 -34.63
N ALA A 793 14.11 -15.78 -35.70
CA ALA A 793 13.86 -16.89 -36.60
C ALA A 793 14.21 -18.24 -35.95
N GLU A 794 15.29 -18.28 -35.17
CA GLU A 794 15.62 -19.44 -34.34
C GLU A 794 14.54 -19.70 -33.29
N ARG A 795 14.04 -18.66 -32.60
CA ARG A 795 12.98 -18.80 -31.59
C ARG A 795 11.70 -19.37 -32.20
N VAL A 796 11.27 -18.80 -33.33
CA VAL A 796 10.11 -19.29 -34.09
C VAL A 796 10.31 -20.73 -34.58
N THR A 797 11.51 -21.08 -35.03
CA THR A 797 11.80 -22.42 -35.57
C THR A 797 11.88 -23.48 -34.47
N PHE A 798 12.63 -23.21 -33.40
CA PHE A 798 12.78 -24.07 -32.24
C PHE A 798 11.42 -24.37 -31.58
N ALA A 799 10.62 -23.33 -31.30
CA ALA A 799 9.29 -23.49 -30.72
C ALA A 799 8.35 -24.26 -31.64
N THR A 800 8.35 -23.97 -32.95
CA THR A 800 7.49 -24.69 -33.91
C THR A 800 7.92 -26.15 -34.08
N TRP A 801 9.21 -26.46 -33.98
CA TRP A 801 9.71 -27.84 -33.91
C TRP A 801 9.17 -28.58 -32.68
N ALA A 802 9.33 -27.99 -31.50
CA ALA A 802 8.86 -28.58 -30.25
C ALA A 802 7.34 -28.83 -30.27
N ILE A 803 6.54 -27.85 -30.70
CA ILE A 803 5.08 -27.94 -30.74
C ILE A 803 4.57 -28.97 -31.76
N VAL A 804 5.24 -29.14 -32.92
CA VAL A 804 4.76 -30.07 -33.95
C VAL A 804 5.21 -31.52 -33.68
N THR A 805 6.38 -31.71 -33.06
CA THR A 805 6.93 -33.05 -32.75
C THR A 805 6.60 -33.56 -31.33
N GLY A 806 6.15 -32.67 -30.45
CA GLY A 806 5.91 -32.96 -29.03
C GLY A 806 7.19 -33.18 -28.22
N LYS A 807 8.35 -32.73 -28.73
CA LYS A 807 9.67 -32.90 -28.10
C LYS A 807 10.57 -31.71 -28.41
N SER A 808 11.22 -31.16 -27.39
CA SER A 808 12.30 -30.19 -27.59
C SER A 808 13.40 -30.81 -28.49
N PRO A 809 13.99 -30.06 -29.44
CA PRO A 809 15.21 -30.46 -30.11
C PRO A 809 16.44 -30.42 -29.17
N GLY A 810 16.29 -29.85 -27.97
CA GLY A 810 17.36 -29.64 -26.98
C GLY A 810 18.02 -28.28 -27.20
N GLY A 811 18.93 -28.20 -28.16
CA GLY A 811 19.62 -26.98 -28.59
C GLY A 811 19.56 -26.77 -30.09
N ILE A 812 19.82 -25.54 -30.56
CA ILE A 812 19.69 -25.21 -31.98
C ILE A 812 20.63 -26.00 -32.91
N PHE A 813 21.77 -26.46 -32.40
CA PHE A 813 22.77 -27.24 -33.13
C PHE A 813 22.54 -28.76 -33.08
N ASN A 814 21.55 -29.23 -32.31
CA ASN A 814 21.34 -30.66 -32.10
C ASN A 814 20.81 -31.36 -33.37
N PRO A 815 21.31 -32.58 -33.70
CA PRO A 815 20.81 -33.35 -34.84
C PRO A 815 19.33 -33.72 -34.70
N LEU A 816 18.51 -33.30 -35.66
CA LEU A 816 17.07 -33.48 -35.61
C LEU A 816 16.63 -34.90 -35.99
N PRO A 817 15.64 -35.48 -35.28
CA PRO A 817 15.05 -36.75 -35.67
C PRO A 817 14.25 -36.57 -36.97
N LYS A 818 14.46 -37.47 -37.94
CA LYS A 818 13.72 -37.44 -39.21
C LYS A 818 12.21 -37.57 -38.97
N LEU A 819 11.47 -36.61 -39.49
CA LEU A 819 10.02 -36.58 -39.46
C LEU A 819 9.42 -37.46 -40.55
N ASP A 820 8.16 -37.85 -40.38
CA ASP A 820 7.34 -38.33 -41.49
C ASP A 820 6.79 -37.15 -42.33
N ASP A 821 6.31 -37.46 -43.53
CA ASP A 821 5.82 -36.46 -44.50
C ASP A 821 4.69 -35.58 -43.94
N ALA A 822 3.87 -36.11 -43.01
CA ALA A 822 2.76 -35.38 -42.42
C ALA A 822 3.22 -34.41 -41.32
N ALA A 823 4.15 -34.83 -40.47
CA ALA A 823 4.79 -33.96 -39.48
C ALA A 823 5.64 -32.87 -40.16
N ALA A 824 6.39 -33.21 -41.21
CA ALA A 824 7.15 -32.25 -42.01
C ALA A 824 6.24 -31.22 -42.70
N ALA A 825 5.14 -31.65 -43.33
CA ALA A 825 4.18 -30.73 -43.94
C ALA A 825 3.49 -29.81 -42.91
N LYS A 826 3.08 -30.34 -41.76
CA LYS A 826 2.50 -29.56 -40.66
C LYS A 826 3.47 -28.54 -40.07
N MET A 827 4.76 -28.87 -40.03
CA MET A 827 5.80 -27.95 -39.59
C MET A 827 6.07 -26.85 -40.62
N ALA A 828 6.25 -27.23 -41.88
CA ALA A 828 6.46 -26.29 -42.98
C ALA A 828 5.34 -25.26 -43.09
N GLN A 829 4.07 -25.71 -42.99
CA GLN A 829 2.91 -24.81 -42.96
C GLN A 829 3.02 -23.79 -41.82
N ARG A 830 3.29 -24.24 -40.57
CA ARG A 830 3.37 -23.33 -39.42
C ARG A 830 4.56 -22.39 -39.44
N LEU A 831 5.69 -22.82 -40.02
CA LEU A 831 6.84 -21.94 -40.25
C LEU A 831 6.54 -20.90 -41.34
N ALA A 832 5.89 -21.31 -42.43
CA ALA A 832 5.49 -20.41 -43.50
C ALA A 832 4.45 -19.36 -43.03
N GLU A 833 3.47 -19.77 -42.23
CA GLU A 833 2.47 -18.89 -41.61
C GLU A 833 3.09 -17.89 -40.62
N ARG A 834 4.17 -18.27 -39.90
CA ARG A 834 4.85 -17.41 -38.93
C ARG A 834 5.97 -16.54 -39.51
N ALA A 835 6.48 -16.87 -40.69
CA ALA A 835 7.53 -16.14 -41.39
C ALA A 835 7.01 -15.29 -42.56
N GLU A 836 5.69 -15.31 -42.81
CA GLU A 836 5.02 -14.69 -43.96
C GLU A 836 5.62 -15.03 -45.34
N GLY A 837 6.29 -16.19 -45.44
CA GLY A 837 7.04 -16.61 -46.63
C GLY A 837 7.07 -18.14 -46.85
N PRO A 838 7.35 -18.61 -48.07
CA PRO A 838 7.22 -20.02 -48.43
C PRO A 838 8.33 -20.92 -47.84
N ILE A 839 8.01 -21.62 -46.75
CA ILE A 839 8.77 -22.76 -46.21
C ILE A 839 8.12 -24.06 -46.69
N THR A 840 8.90 -25.02 -47.23
CA THR A 840 8.35 -26.29 -47.76
C THR A 840 8.58 -27.49 -46.84
N ALA A 841 7.83 -28.59 -47.05
CA ALA A 841 8.06 -29.84 -46.34
C ALA A 841 9.44 -30.46 -46.65
N GLU A 842 9.94 -30.24 -47.87
CA GLU A 842 11.29 -30.64 -48.28
C GLU A 842 12.35 -29.81 -47.53
N ASP A 843 12.09 -28.53 -47.27
CA ASP A 843 13.00 -27.71 -46.46
C ASP A 843 13.19 -28.23 -45.05
N VAL A 844 12.10 -28.65 -44.39
CA VAL A 844 12.10 -29.24 -43.05
C VAL A 844 12.80 -30.61 -43.04
N LEU A 845 12.69 -31.40 -44.10
CA LEU A 845 13.29 -32.74 -44.20
C LEU A 845 14.78 -32.73 -44.57
N MET A 846 15.30 -31.60 -45.06
CA MET A 846 16.70 -31.45 -45.50
C MET A 846 17.60 -30.70 -44.52
N SER A 847 17.06 -29.87 -43.63
CA SER A 847 17.83 -29.22 -42.56
C SER A 847 18.15 -30.22 -41.43
N ALA A 848 19.41 -30.30 -41.01
CA ALA A 848 19.90 -31.29 -40.06
C ALA A 848 19.78 -30.85 -38.59
N ASN A 849 19.74 -29.54 -38.33
CA ASN A 849 19.56 -28.92 -37.01
C ASN A 849 18.56 -27.74 -37.08
N ILE A 850 18.25 -27.08 -35.96
CA ILE A 850 17.31 -25.94 -35.96
C ILE A 850 17.92 -24.71 -36.60
N GLU A 851 19.24 -24.46 -36.45
CA GLU A 851 19.93 -23.35 -37.14
C GLU A 851 19.71 -23.42 -38.67
N GLU A 852 19.99 -24.56 -39.30
CA GLU A 852 19.82 -24.78 -40.75
C GLU A 852 18.36 -24.68 -41.23
N LEU A 853 17.38 -24.79 -40.34
CA LEU A 853 15.97 -24.56 -40.66
C LEU A 853 15.57 -23.11 -40.37
N ALA A 854 16.15 -22.52 -39.32
CA ALA A 854 15.97 -21.13 -38.94
C ALA A 854 16.60 -20.17 -39.96
N ASP A 855 17.70 -20.52 -40.60
CA ASP A 855 18.30 -19.76 -41.72
C ASP A 855 17.28 -19.50 -42.83
N LYS A 856 16.49 -20.53 -43.18
CA LYS A 856 15.43 -20.44 -44.19
C LYS A 856 14.24 -19.62 -43.72
N VAL A 857 13.94 -19.65 -42.42
CA VAL A 857 12.90 -18.84 -41.79
C VAL A 857 13.34 -17.38 -41.69
N ARG A 858 14.60 -17.09 -41.33
CA ARG A 858 15.19 -15.76 -41.17
C ARG A 858 15.15 -14.97 -42.48
N ALA A 859 15.42 -15.66 -43.60
CA ALA A 859 15.31 -15.12 -44.95
C ALA A 859 13.92 -14.60 -45.35
N TYR A 860 12.86 -14.89 -44.58
CA TYR A 860 11.53 -14.30 -44.75
C TYR A 860 11.09 -13.47 -43.53
N LEU A 861 11.38 -13.94 -42.31
CA LEU A 861 11.00 -13.30 -41.05
C LEU A 861 11.69 -11.94 -40.82
N GLU A 862 12.84 -11.69 -41.46
CA GLU A 862 13.50 -10.37 -41.50
C GLU A 862 13.24 -9.60 -42.81
N ALA A 863 12.61 -10.22 -43.82
CA ALA A 863 12.38 -9.68 -45.16
C ALA A 863 11.20 -8.68 -45.21
N GLY A 864 11.36 -7.56 -44.50
CA GLY A 864 10.41 -6.45 -44.51
C GLY A 864 10.81 -5.25 -43.64
N THR A 865 11.77 -5.40 -42.73
CA THR A 865 12.20 -4.33 -41.80
C THR A 865 13.64 -3.86 -42.00
N ILE A 866 14.42 -4.52 -42.87
CA ILE A 866 15.82 -4.19 -43.18
C ILE A 866 16.01 -3.98 -44.69
N ASP A 867 16.61 -2.85 -45.08
CA ASP A 867 17.08 -2.55 -46.44
C ASP A 867 18.61 -2.54 -46.47
N GLY A 868 19.21 -3.63 -46.95
CA GLY A 868 20.66 -3.85 -46.89
C GLY A 868 21.15 -3.99 -45.45
N PHE A 869 21.81 -2.95 -44.93
CA PHE A 869 22.23 -2.84 -43.52
C PHE A 869 21.42 -1.78 -42.74
N VAL A 870 20.31 -1.27 -43.29
CA VAL A 870 19.48 -0.24 -42.65
C VAL A 870 18.18 -0.84 -42.10
N ARG A 871 18.01 -0.84 -40.77
CA ARG A 871 16.75 -1.18 -40.10
C ARG A 871 15.85 0.07 -39.97
N THR A 872 14.56 -0.08 -40.22
CA THR A 872 13.58 0.98 -39.88
C THR A 872 13.01 0.73 -38.47
N LEU A 873 13.35 1.58 -37.50
CA LEU A 873 12.85 1.49 -36.12
C LEU A 873 11.55 2.30 -35.95
N ARG A 874 11.50 3.53 -36.51
CA ARG A 874 10.26 4.28 -36.72
C ARG A 874 10.30 5.00 -38.05
N ALA A 875 9.44 4.59 -38.98
CA ALA A 875 9.33 5.21 -40.30
C ALA A 875 8.94 6.70 -40.20
N ARG A 876 9.44 7.51 -41.13
CA ARG A 876 9.08 8.94 -41.25
C ARG A 876 7.58 9.08 -41.54
N PRO A 877 6.80 9.83 -40.73
CA PRO A 877 5.38 10.06 -40.99
C PRO A 877 5.15 10.75 -42.34
N GLU A 878 4.06 10.39 -43.04
CA GLU A 878 3.75 10.92 -44.36
C GLU A 878 3.60 12.46 -44.33
N GLY A 879 4.31 13.15 -45.24
CA GLY A 879 4.38 14.61 -45.28
C GLY A 879 5.28 15.27 -44.22
N SER A 880 5.89 14.52 -43.30
CA SER A 880 6.82 15.08 -42.31
C SER A 880 8.17 15.43 -42.92
N THR A 881 8.60 16.68 -42.74
CA THR A 881 9.96 17.14 -43.08
C THR A 881 10.93 17.03 -41.90
N LYS A 882 10.52 16.42 -40.77
CA LYS A 882 11.38 16.34 -39.57
C LYS A 882 12.69 15.58 -39.85
N PRO A 883 13.82 16.04 -39.29
CA PRO A 883 15.06 15.27 -39.28
C PRO A 883 14.88 13.88 -38.63
N PRO A 884 15.41 12.81 -39.25
CA PRO A 884 15.47 11.49 -38.62
C PRO A 884 16.65 11.41 -37.64
N VAL A 885 16.52 10.58 -36.61
CA VAL A 885 17.65 10.14 -35.78
C VAL A 885 18.25 8.88 -36.42
N PHE A 886 19.54 8.91 -36.72
CA PHE A 886 20.29 7.74 -37.18
C PHE A 886 21.04 7.11 -36.02
N VAL A 887 20.79 5.83 -35.77
CA VAL A 887 21.43 5.06 -34.69
C VAL A 887 22.32 3.95 -35.25
N PHE A 888 23.44 3.64 -34.60
CA PHE A 888 24.42 2.64 -35.07
C PHE A 888 24.55 1.49 -34.07
N HIS A 889 24.77 0.27 -34.56
CA HIS A 889 24.80 -0.93 -33.71
C HIS A 889 25.88 -0.83 -32.59
N PRO A 890 25.60 -1.34 -31.37
CA PRO A 890 26.59 -1.47 -30.31
C PRO A 890 27.53 -2.67 -30.56
N ALA A 891 28.54 -2.84 -29.69
CA ALA A 891 29.42 -4.00 -29.75
C ALA A 891 28.64 -5.30 -29.47
N GLY A 892 28.71 -6.27 -30.39
CA GLY A 892 28.03 -7.57 -30.23
C GLY A 892 26.49 -7.55 -30.28
N GLY A 893 25.85 -6.38 -30.49
CA GLY A 893 24.39 -6.23 -30.53
C GLY A 893 23.88 -5.55 -31.80
N SER A 894 22.55 -5.44 -31.92
CA SER A 894 21.86 -4.81 -33.07
C SER A 894 21.26 -3.45 -32.71
N THR A 895 20.72 -2.73 -33.69
CA THR A 895 20.07 -1.41 -33.46
C THR A 895 18.72 -1.46 -32.75
N VAL A 896 18.19 -2.65 -32.42
CA VAL A 896 16.96 -2.78 -31.62
C VAL A 896 17.13 -2.20 -30.21
N VAL A 897 18.36 -2.12 -29.68
CA VAL A 897 18.65 -1.56 -28.34
C VAL A 897 18.20 -0.10 -28.16
N TYR A 898 17.92 0.65 -29.22
CA TYR A 898 17.49 2.05 -29.12
C TYR A 898 15.97 2.22 -28.96
N GLU A 899 15.18 1.14 -28.86
CA GLU A 899 13.73 1.24 -28.60
C GLU A 899 13.36 2.01 -27.31
N PRO A 900 14.05 1.87 -26.16
CA PRO A 900 13.81 2.71 -24.99
C PRO A 900 14.02 4.21 -25.28
N LEU A 901 15.11 4.57 -25.96
CA LEU A 901 15.38 5.95 -26.39
C LEU A 901 14.29 6.47 -27.34
N LEU A 902 13.90 5.66 -28.33
CA LEU A 902 12.86 5.96 -29.30
C LEU A 902 11.51 6.28 -28.63
N ASN A 903 11.19 5.59 -27.53
CA ASN A 903 9.99 5.82 -26.72
C ASN A 903 10.05 7.09 -25.86
N ARG A 904 11.25 7.64 -25.61
CA ARG A 904 11.48 8.91 -24.88
C ARG A 904 11.60 10.12 -25.79
N LEU A 905 11.85 9.94 -27.08
CA LEU A 905 11.79 10.99 -28.10
C LEU A 905 10.34 11.26 -28.53
N PRO A 906 10.03 12.45 -29.11
CA PRO A 906 8.70 12.76 -29.64
C PRO A 906 8.17 11.68 -30.58
N ALA A 907 6.87 11.39 -30.51
CA ALA A 907 6.24 10.28 -31.24
C ALA A 907 6.31 10.43 -32.78
N ASP A 908 6.53 11.64 -33.29
CA ASP A 908 6.68 11.95 -34.71
C ASP A 908 8.15 12.03 -35.20
N THR A 909 9.12 11.85 -34.30
CA THR A 909 10.56 11.75 -34.63
C THR A 909 10.83 10.41 -35.32
N PRO A 910 11.31 10.39 -36.59
CA PRO A 910 11.69 9.16 -37.29
C PRO A 910 13.01 8.61 -36.74
N MET A 911 13.21 7.29 -36.80
CA MET A 911 14.48 6.66 -36.41
C MET A 911 14.84 5.48 -37.31
N TYR A 912 16.10 5.44 -37.74
CA TYR A 912 16.66 4.39 -38.60
C TYR A 912 17.98 3.88 -38.01
N GLY A 913 18.12 2.55 -37.96
CA GLY A 913 19.30 1.87 -37.45
C GLY A 913 20.25 1.44 -38.57
N PHE A 914 21.55 1.57 -38.35
CA PHE A 914 22.62 1.05 -39.20
C PHE A 914 23.25 -0.16 -38.50
N GLU A 915 22.98 -1.33 -39.05
CA GLU A 915 23.45 -2.64 -38.57
C GLU A 915 24.87 -2.94 -39.07
N ARG A 916 25.49 -3.97 -38.46
CA ARG A 916 26.88 -4.36 -38.67
C ARG A 916 27.24 -4.59 -40.15
N VAL A 917 28.31 -3.93 -40.58
CA VAL A 917 29.17 -4.36 -41.70
C VAL A 917 30.59 -4.60 -41.19
N GLU A 918 31.41 -5.33 -41.96
CA GLU A 918 32.79 -5.63 -41.58
C GLU A 918 33.80 -4.53 -41.96
N GLY A 919 34.99 -4.61 -41.35
CA GLY A 919 36.08 -3.64 -41.48
C GLY A 919 36.34 -2.85 -40.19
N THR A 920 37.32 -1.94 -40.23
CA THR A 920 37.59 -0.97 -39.14
C THR A 920 36.46 0.05 -38.98
N ILE A 921 36.48 0.85 -37.90
CA ILE A 921 35.52 1.95 -37.68
C ILE A 921 35.42 2.86 -38.92
N GLU A 922 36.54 3.19 -39.54
CA GLU A 922 36.65 4.06 -40.70
C GLU A 922 36.10 3.39 -41.97
N GLU A 923 36.31 2.08 -42.14
CA GLU A 923 35.79 1.29 -43.26
C GLU A 923 34.27 1.04 -43.15
N ARG A 924 33.77 0.80 -41.93
CA ARG A 924 32.32 0.70 -41.65
C ARG A 924 31.64 2.05 -41.91
N ALA A 925 32.21 3.15 -41.40
CA ALA A 925 31.70 4.50 -41.66
C ALA A 925 31.72 4.86 -43.15
N ALA A 926 32.76 4.45 -43.91
CA ALA A 926 32.83 4.65 -45.35
C ALA A 926 31.72 3.89 -46.13
N GLN A 927 31.18 2.81 -45.58
CA GLN A 927 30.03 2.08 -46.13
C GLN A 927 28.69 2.72 -45.71
N TYR A 928 28.57 3.20 -44.46
CA TYR A 928 27.35 3.83 -43.95
C TYR A 928 27.08 5.23 -44.57
N VAL A 929 28.11 6.07 -44.73
CA VAL A 929 27.98 7.47 -45.17
C VAL A 929 27.28 7.63 -46.53
N PRO A 930 27.57 6.83 -47.58
CA PRO A 930 26.81 6.88 -48.84
C PRO A 930 25.30 6.66 -48.66
N LYS A 931 24.89 5.72 -47.80
CA LYS A 931 23.47 5.42 -47.53
C LYS A 931 22.81 6.49 -46.64
N LEU A 932 23.55 7.10 -45.72
CA LEU A 932 23.10 8.31 -45.00
C LEU A 932 22.85 9.49 -45.98
N VAL A 933 23.69 9.67 -46.99
CA VAL A 933 23.50 10.68 -48.05
C VAL A 933 22.30 10.34 -48.95
N GLU A 934 22.09 9.07 -49.27
CA GLU A 934 20.90 8.59 -50.00
C GLU A 934 19.59 8.89 -49.24
N MET A 935 19.55 8.64 -47.93
CA MET A 935 18.33 8.75 -47.11
C MET A 935 17.93 10.16 -46.68
N GLN A 936 18.88 11.11 -46.62
CA GLN A 936 18.67 12.44 -46.02
C GLN A 936 19.30 13.60 -46.84
N GLY A 937 19.97 13.32 -47.96
CA GLY A 937 20.40 14.33 -48.92
C GLY A 937 21.57 15.18 -48.45
N ASP A 938 21.31 16.44 -48.10
CA ASP A 938 22.33 17.39 -47.62
C ASP A 938 22.35 17.54 -46.09
N GLY A 939 21.27 17.17 -45.41
CA GLY A 939 21.09 17.26 -43.96
C GLY A 939 19.72 17.81 -43.54
N PRO A 940 19.52 18.07 -42.24
CA PRO A 940 20.51 17.93 -41.18
C PRO A 940 20.69 16.45 -40.80
N TYR A 941 21.86 16.11 -40.26
CA TYR A 941 22.13 14.79 -39.69
C TYR A 941 22.14 14.86 -38.16
N ILE A 942 21.37 13.95 -37.55
CA ILE A 942 21.46 13.60 -36.13
C ILE A 942 21.98 12.18 -36.08
N LEU A 943 23.18 12.00 -35.51
CA LEU A 943 23.89 10.72 -35.45
C LEU A 943 24.05 10.35 -33.98
N VAL A 944 23.61 9.16 -33.58
CA VAL A 944 23.58 8.74 -32.17
C VAL A 944 24.09 7.32 -32.06
N GLY A 945 24.78 6.99 -30.96
CA GLY A 945 24.94 5.59 -30.61
C GLY A 945 25.56 5.35 -29.25
N TRP A 946 25.33 4.14 -28.75
CA TRP A 946 25.82 3.63 -27.48
C TRP A 946 27.04 2.74 -27.68
N SER A 947 28.05 2.91 -26.81
CA SER A 947 29.31 2.16 -26.89
C SER A 947 29.96 2.31 -28.28
N LEU A 948 30.28 1.20 -28.97
CA LEU A 948 30.72 1.17 -30.38
C LEU A 948 29.88 2.08 -31.29
N GLY A 949 28.55 2.09 -31.11
CA GLY A 949 27.63 2.86 -31.94
C GLY A 949 27.92 4.37 -31.88
N GLY A 950 28.40 4.88 -30.74
CA GLY A 950 28.82 6.27 -30.61
C GLY A 950 30.09 6.56 -31.42
N VAL A 951 31.07 5.66 -31.39
CA VAL A 951 32.30 5.76 -32.19
C VAL A 951 31.98 5.70 -33.70
N LEU A 952 31.05 4.84 -34.11
CA LEU A 952 30.54 4.78 -35.48
C LEU A 952 29.77 6.05 -35.88
N ALA A 953 28.94 6.62 -35.00
CA ALA A 953 28.25 7.89 -35.23
C ALA A 953 29.24 9.04 -35.45
N TYR A 954 30.30 9.10 -34.63
CA TYR A 954 31.38 10.10 -34.75
C TYR A 954 32.17 9.95 -36.07
N ALA A 955 32.54 8.72 -36.44
CA ALA A 955 33.21 8.46 -37.70
C ALA A 955 32.34 8.82 -38.92
N CYS A 956 31.03 8.56 -38.86
CA CYS A 956 30.07 8.98 -39.87
C CYS A 956 29.93 10.52 -39.92
N ALA A 957 29.96 11.21 -38.78
CA ALA A 957 29.95 12.68 -38.71
C ALA A 957 31.14 13.29 -39.48
N ILE A 958 32.35 12.77 -39.24
CA ILE A 958 33.57 13.18 -39.96
C ILE A 958 33.44 12.90 -41.47
N GLY A 959 32.91 11.73 -41.86
CA GLY A 959 32.70 11.38 -43.27
C GLY A 959 31.71 12.31 -43.97
N LEU A 960 30.58 12.62 -43.33
CA LEU A 960 29.57 13.56 -43.82
C LEU A 960 30.12 15.00 -43.89
N LYS A 961 30.85 15.47 -42.87
CA LYS A 961 31.46 16.81 -42.85
C LYS A 961 32.50 16.97 -43.96
N ARG A 962 33.30 15.93 -44.26
CA ARG A 962 34.23 15.88 -45.41
C ARG A 962 33.51 15.97 -46.78
N LEU A 963 32.25 15.57 -46.86
CA LEU A 963 31.38 15.73 -48.04
C LEU A 963 30.60 17.07 -48.05
N GLY A 964 30.86 17.97 -47.10
CA GLY A 964 30.19 19.27 -46.99
C GLY A 964 28.75 19.21 -46.48
N LYS A 965 28.37 18.13 -45.79
CA LYS A 965 27.01 17.88 -45.29
C LYS A 965 26.76 18.54 -43.93
N ASP A 966 25.50 18.88 -43.68
CA ASP A 966 25.03 19.57 -42.47
C ASP A 966 24.82 18.56 -41.32
N VAL A 967 25.83 18.35 -40.47
CA VAL A 967 25.72 17.49 -39.28
C VAL A 967 25.43 18.37 -38.07
N ALA A 968 24.20 18.31 -37.58
CA ALA A 968 23.67 19.21 -36.55
C ALA A 968 23.82 18.67 -35.12
N PHE A 969 23.88 17.34 -34.96
CA PHE A 969 24.02 16.71 -33.64
C PHE A 969 24.75 15.36 -33.71
N VAL A 970 25.69 15.13 -32.79
CA VAL A 970 26.33 13.82 -32.56
C VAL A 970 26.17 13.43 -31.10
N GLY A 971 25.44 12.34 -30.82
CA GLY A 971 25.18 11.84 -29.47
C GLY A 971 25.98 10.58 -29.14
N LEU A 972 26.96 10.71 -28.25
CA LEU A 972 27.78 9.60 -27.76
C LEU A 972 27.17 9.08 -26.44
N ILE A 973 26.46 7.96 -26.47
CA ILE A 973 25.91 7.34 -25.26
C ILE A 973 27.00 6.44 -24.65
N ASP A 974 27.62 6.91 -23.59
CA ASP A 974 28.70 6.29 -22.83
C ASP A 974 29.84 5.64 -23.66
N ALA A 975 30.15 6.22 -24.82
CA ALA A 975 31.31 5.87 -25.64
C ALA A 975 32.60 6.48 -25.06
N VAL A 976 32.88 6.18 -23.79
CA VAL A 976 34.02 6.73 -23.03
C VAL A 976 35.31 6.00 -23.43
N ARG A 977 36.39 6.74 -23.67
CA ARG A 977 37.70 6.17 -23.96
C ARG A 977 38.39 5.73 -22.65
N ALA A 978 39.24 4.71 -22.74
CA ALA A 978 40.06 4.27 -21.61
C ALA A 978 40.93 5.43 -21.07
N GLY A 979 41.12 5.49 -19.75
CA GLY A 979 41.78 6.64 -19.09
C GLY A 979 43.28 6.80 -19.41
N GLU A 980 43.90 5.75 -19.94
CA GLU A 980 45.28 5.71 -20.46
C GLU A 980 45.29 5.03 -21.84
N GLU A 981 46.26 5.38 -22.69
CA GLU A 981 46.45 4.73 -24.00
C GLU A 981 46.77 3.23 -23.82
N ILE A 982 46.03 2.37 -24.52
CA ILE A 982 46.22 0.91 -24.50
C ILE A 982 47.41 0.57 -25.42
N PRO A 983 48.58 0.13 -24.89
CA PRO A 983 49.76 -0.05 -25.73
C PRO A 983 49.63 -1.30 -26.59
N GLN A 984 49.76 -1.18 -27.92
CA GLN A 984 49.74 -2.33 -28.83
C GLN A 984 51.11 -3.03 -28.89
N THR A 985 51.63 -3.44 -27.73
CA THR A 985 52.92 -4.13 -27.60
C THR A 985 52.74 -5.63 -27.39
N LYS A 986 53.75 -6.43 -27.77
CA LYS A 986 53.79 -7.88 -27.52
C LYS A 986 53.52 -8.23 -26.04
N GLU A 987 54.05 -7.45 -25.09
CA GLU A 987 53.81 -7.65 -23.66
C GLU A 987 52.35 -7.38 -23.24
N GLU A 988 51.68 -6.37 -23.79
CA GLU A 988 50.27 -6.11 -23.47
C GLU A 988 49.35 -7.12 -24.15
N ILE A 989 49.69 -7.62 -25.35
CA ILE A 989 48.97 -8.74 -25.99
C ILE A 989 49.00 -9.97 -25.08
N ARG A 990 50.15 -10.33 -24.48
CA ARG A 990 50.21 -11.40 -23.46
C ARG A 990 49.29 -11.12 -22.28
N LYS A 991 49.41 -9.94 -21.66
CA LYS A 991 48.59 -9.54 -20.49
C LYS A 991 47.10 -9.54 -20.80
N ARG A 992 46.68 -9.15 -22.01
CA ARG A 992 45.28 -9.21 -22.46
C ARG A 992 44.80 -10.66 -22.49
N TRP A 993 45.55 -11.56 -23.12
CA TRP A 993 45.21 -12.99 -23.15
C TRP A 993 45.31 -13.68 -21.77
N ASP A 994 46.24 -13.27 -20.88
CA ASP A 994 46.25 -13.68 -19.47
C ASP A 994 44.96 -13.26 -18.73
N ARG A 995 44.35 -12.12 -19.08
CA ARG A 995 43.07 -11.65 -18.49
C ARG A 995 41.88 -12.42 -19.07
N TYR A 996 41.81 -12.57 -20.39
CA TYR A 996 40.77 -13.35 -21.07
C TYR A 996 40.77 -14.83 -20.65
N ALA A 997 41.93 -15.47 -20.48
CA ALA A 997 42.01 -16.84 -20.00
C ALA A 997 41.49 -16.98 -18.56
N ARG A 998 41.92 -16.12 -17.63
CA ARG A 998 41.41 -16.16 -16.24
C ARG A 998 39.91 -15.89 -16.15
N PHE A 999 39.36 -15.04 -17.03
CA PHE A 999 37.91 -14.90 -17.18
C PHE A 999 37.27 -16.20 -17.68
N ALA A 1000 37.83 -16.85 -18.70
CA ALA A 1000 37.28 -18.10 -19.25
C ALA A 1000 37.35 -19.27 -18.24
N GLU A 1001 38.43 -19.39 -17.46
CA GLU A 1001 38.56 -20.38 -16.38
C GLU A 1001 37.51 -20.14 -15.28
N LYS A 1002 37.35 -18.88 -14.83
CA LYS A 1002 36.33 -18.48 -13.84
C LYS A 1002 34.90 -18.72 -14.33
N THR A 1003 34.61 -18.41 -15.59
CA THR A 1003 33.24 -18.30 -16.13
C THR A 1003 32.74 -19.61 -16.72
N PHE A 1004 33.61 -20.40 -17.35
CA PHE A 1004 33.25 -21.69 -17.96
C PHE A 1004 33.75 -22.91 -17.18
N ASN A 1005 34.44 -22.71 -16.05
CA ASN A 1005 34.98 -23.77 -15.17
C ASN A 1005 35.89 -24.78 -15.91
N VAL A 1006 36.62 -24.28 -16.92
CA VAL A 1006 37.63 -25.03 -17.69
C VAL A 1006 39.04 -24.72 -17.17
N THR A 1007 40.00 -25.60 -17.43
CA THR A 1007 41.44 -25.24 -17.33
C THR A 1007 41.94 -24.84 -18.72
N ILE A 1008 42.46 -23.64 -18.88
CA ILE A 1008 42.96 -23.17 -20.18
C ILE A 1008 44.38 -23.74 -20.40
N PRO A 1009 44.67 -24.40 -21.55
CA PRO A 1009 46.01 -24.88 -21.85
C PRO A 1009 46.99 -23.71 -22.00
N ALA A 1010 48.29 -23.96 -21.75
CA ALA A 1010 49.32 -22.93 -21.76
C ALA A 1010 49.32 -22.11 -23.07
N ILE A 1011 49.01 -20.81 -22.95
CA ILE A 1011 48.75 -19.95 -24.11
C ILE A 1011 50.02 -19.81 -24.96
N PRO A 1012 49.98 -20.09 -26.28
CA PRO A 1012 51.14 -20.02 -27.16
C PRO A 1012 51.42 -18.56 -27.57
N TYR A 1013 51.88 -17.76 -26.60
CA TYR A 1013 52.07 -16.32 -26.77
C TYR A 1013 52.93 -15.92 -27.98
N GLU A 1014 53.97 -16.70 -28.30
CA GLU A 1014 54.84 -16.44 -29.45
C GLU A 1014 54.10 -16.52 -30.80
N GLN A 1015 52.98 -17.24 -30.87
CA GLN A 1015 52.14 -17.38 -32.08
C GLN A 1015 51.04 -16.31 -32.13
N LEU A 1016 50.42 -15.98 -30.99
CA LEU A 1016 49.43 -14.90 -30.92
C LEU A 1016 50.04 -13.51 -31.21
N GLU A 1017 51.31 -13.30 -30.88
CA GLU A 1017 52.04 -12.07 -31.16
C GLU A 1017 52.34 -11.80 -32.64
N GLU A 1018 52.11 -12.76 -33.54
CA GLU A 1018 52.33 -12.63 -34.99
C GLU A 1018 51.02 -12.51 -35.79
N LEU A 1019 49.88 -12.44 -35.10
CA LEU A 1019 48.54 -12.37 -35.67
C LEU A 1019 47.87 -11.01 -35.39
N ASP A 1020 47.00 -10.58 -36.30
CA ASP A 1020 46.06 -9.47 -36.10
C ASP A 1020 44.92 -9.84 -35.14
N ASP A 1021 44.10 -8.89 -34.69
CA ASP A 1021 43.05 -9.17 -33.69
C ASP A 1021 42.05 -10.25 -34.16
N GLU A 1022 41.68 -10.29 -35.44
CA GLU A 1022 40.85 -11.37 -35.99
C GLU A 1022 41.60 -12.70 -36.06
N GLY A 1023 42.87 -12.71 -36.47
CA GLY A 1023 43.73 -13.88 -36.46
C GLY A 1023 43.93 -14.44 -35.06
N GLN A 1024 44.15 -13.59 -34.04
CA GLN A 1024 44.30 -13.99 -32.64
C GLN A 1024 43.02 -14.63 -32.11
N VAL A 1025 41.86 -13.99 -32.31
CA VAL A 1025 40.57 -14.58 -31.88
C VAL A 1025 40.30 -15.89 -32.61
N ARG A 1026 40.46 -15.93 -33.94
CA ARG A 1026 40.28 -17.17 -34.72
C ARG A 1026 41.23 -18.27 -34.25
N PHE A 1027 42.50 -17.95 -33.98
CA PHE A 1027 43.48 -18.90 -33.45
C PHE A 1027 43.07 -19.43 -32.07
N VAL A 1028 42.59 -18.59 -31.15
CA VAL A 1028 42.13 -19.05 -29.83
C VAL A 1028 40.85 -19.88 -29.96
N LEU A 1029 39.91 -19.51 -30.84
CA LEU A 1029 38.72 -20.32 -31.13
C LEU A 1029 39.06 -21.67 -31.78
N ASP A 1030 40.03 -21.69 -32.71
CA ASP A 1030 40.57 -22.90 -33.31
C ASP A 1030 41.23 -23.79 -32.23
N ALA A 1031 42.05 -23.21 -31.34
CA ALA A 1031 42.71 -23.92 -30.25
C ALA A 1031 41.73 -24.46 -29.17
N VAL A 1032 40.64 -23.74 -28.90
CA VAL A 1032 39.56 -24.19 -28.01
C VAL A 1032 38.73 -25.30 -28.65
N ARG A 1033 38.49 -25.23 -29.97
CA ARG A 1033 37.89 -26.33 -30.74
C ARG A 1033 38.80 -27.57 -30.76
N GLU A 1034 40.13 -27.37 -30.84
CA GLU A 1034 41.13 -28.44 -30.82
C GLU A 1034 41.38 -29.05 -29.43
N SER A 1035 41.13 -28.31 -28.34
CA SER A 1035 41.21 -28.85 -26.97
C SER A 1035 40.04 -29.78 -26.59
N GLY A 1036 39.14 -30.06 -27.55
CA GLY A 1036 37.97 -30.92 -27.36
C GLY A 1036 36.76 -30.20 -26.74
N VAL A 1037 36.84 -28.88 -26.56
CA VAL A 1037 35.75 -28.06 -26.01
C VAL A 1037 34.83 -27.65 -27.15
N GLN A 1038 33.73 -28.38 -27.35
CA GLN A 1038 32.69 -27.98 -28.31
C GLN A 1038 31.93 -26.76 -27.76
N ILE A 1039 32.47 -25.55 -27.93
CA ILE A 1039 31.68 -24.35 -27.69
C ILE A 1039 30.70 -24.18 -28.87
N PRO A 1040 29.41 -23.94 -28.61
CA PRO A 1040 28.41 -23.74 -29.66
C PRO A 1040 28.79 -22.63 -30.66
N ALA A 1041 28.61 -22.88 -31.96
CA ALA A 1041 29.07 -21.97 -33.02
C ALA A 1041 28.50 -20.54 -32.90
N GLY A 1042 27.28 -20.42 -32.37
CA GLY A 1042 26.65 -19.12 -32.13
C GLY A 1042 27.15 -18.37 -30.89
N ILE A 1043 27.59 -19.09 -29.86
CA ILE A 1043 28.26 -18.49 -28.70
C ILE A 1043 29.69 -18.10 -29.10
N ILE A 1044 30.37 -18.95 -29.88
CA ILE A 1044 31.64 -18.62 -30.54
C ILE A 1044 31.52 -17.32 -31.34
N GLU A 1045 30.52 -17.20 -32.23
CA GLU A 1045 30.39 -16.04 -33.09
C GLU A 1045 29.97 -14.76 -32.34
N HIS A 1046 29.10 -14.87 -31.33
CA HIS A 1046 28.79 -13.75 -30.44
C HIS A 1046 30.04 -13.25 -29.67
N GLN A 1047 30.85 -14.18 -29.14
CA GLN A 1047 32.10 -13.81 -28.46
C GLN A 1047 33.14 -13.25 -29.45
N ARG A 1048 33.21 -13.77 -30.68
CA ARG A 1048 34.06 -13.25 -31.76
C ARG A 1048 33.67 -11.82 -32.14
N THR A 1049 32.40 -11.59 -32.43
CA THR A 1049 31.88 -10.27 -32.83
C THR A 1049 32.02 -9.24 -31.71
N SER A 1050 31.69 -9.62 -30.47
CA SER A 1050 31.87 -8.76 -29.29
C SER A 1050 33.35 -8.41 -29.03
N TYR A 1051 34.27 -9.38 -29.10
CA TYR A 1051 35.71 -9.08 -28.97
C TYR A 1051 36.18 -8.11 -30.06
N LEU A 1052 35.88 -8.40 -31.33
CA LEU A 1052 36.36 -7.60 -32.46
C LEU A 1052 35.76 -6.19 -32.48
N ASP A 1053 34.51 -6.04 -32.04
CA ASP A 1053 33.88 -4.73 -31.90
C ASP A 1053 34.50 -3.91 -30.76
N ASN A 1054 34.75 -4.52 -29.59
CA ASN A 1054 35.45 -3.83 -28.50
C ASN A 1054 36.89 -3.46 -28.90
N ARG A 1055 37.59 -4.33 -29.63
CA ARG A 1055 38.92 -4.01 -30.21
C ARG A 1055 38.87 -2.90 -31.26
N ALA A 1056 37.77 -2.76 -32.00
CA ALA A 1056 37.56 -1.66 -32.92
C ALA A 1056 37.38 -0.31 -32.17
N ILE A 1057 36.82 -0.31 -30.95
CA ILE A 1057 36.81 0.87 -30.07
C ILE A 1057 38.23 1.22 -29.62
N ASP A 1058 38.99 0.24 -29.09
CA ASP A 1058 40.37 0.43 -28.60
C ASP A 1058 41.34 0.99 -29.67
N THR A 1059 41.08 0.70 -30.96
CA THR A 1059 41.99 0.96 -32.08
C THR A 1059 41.50 2.06 -33.04
N ALA A 1060 40.34 2.65 -32.78
CA ALA A 1060 39.74 3.71 -33.60
C ALA A 1060 40.65 4.93 -33.75
N GLN A 1061 40.90 5.39 -34.98
CA GLN A 1061 41.77 6.55 -35.23
C GLN A 1061 40.99 7.86 -35.13
N ILE A 1062 40.65 8.25 -33.90
CA ILE A 1062 39.88 9.47 -33.60
C ILE A 1062 40.52 10.68 -34.28
N GLN A 1063 39.79 11.25 -35.25
CA GLN A 1063 40.18 12.47 -35.94
C GLN A 1063 39.57 13.69 -35.23
N PRO A 1064 40.18 14.88 -35.33
CA PRO A 1064 39.55 16.12 -34.87
C PRO A 1064 38.24 16.41 -35.60
N TYR A 1065 37.25 16.93 -34.87
CA TYR A 1065 35.92 17.29 -35.37
C TYR A 1065 35.49 18.68 -34.85
N ASP A 1066 34.94 19.49 -35.75
CA ASP A 1066 34.62 20.91 -35.57
C ASP A 1066 33.10 21.18 -35.41
N GLY A 1067 32.29 20.13 -35.24
CA GLY A 1067 30.86 20.22 -34.97
C GLY A 1067 30.51 19.82 -33.53
N HIS A 1068 29.27 20.11 -33.15
CA HIS A 1068 28.74 19.83 -31.81
C HIS A 1068 28.63 18.32 -31.52
N VAL A 1069 29.06 17.93 -30.31
CA VAL A 1069 28.95 16.55 -29.80
C VAL A 1069 28.50 16.57 -28.34
N THR A 1070 27.47 15.79 -27.99
CA THR A 1070 27.09 15.52 -26.59
C THR A 1070 27.54 14.12 -26.18
N LEU A 1071 28.40 14.02 -25.16
CA LEU A 1071 28.73 12.79 -24.46
C LEU A 1071 27.79 12.59 -23.26
N TYR A 1072 26.93 11.58 -23.33
CA TYR A 1072 26.11 11.13 -22.21
C TYR A 1072 26.92 10.13 -21.38
N MET A 1073 27.46 10.58 -20.25
CA MET A 1073 28.47 9.85 -19.49
C MET A 1073 27.90 9.15 -18.26
N ALA A 1074 28.04 7.83 -18.18
CA ALA A 1074 27.75 7.02 -17.02
C ALA A 1074 28.87 7.14 -15.96
N ASP A 1075 28.62 6.71 -14.73
CA ASP A 1075 29.57 6.86 -13.62
C ASP A 1075 30.79 5.94 -13.82
N ARG A 1076 30.59 4.72 -14.35
CA ARG A 1076 31.63 3.70 -14.45
C ARG A 1076 31.36 2.62 -15.52
N TYR A 1077 32.40 1.85 -15.85
CA TYR A 1077 32.25 0.53 -16.49
C TYR A 1077 31.95 -0.55 -15.44
N HIS A 1078 31.25 -1.61 -15.86
CA HIS A 1078 31.00 -2.81 -15.05
C HIS A 1078 32.29 -3.61 -14.81
N ASP A 1079 32.30 -4.46 -13.79
CA ASP A 1079 33.52 -5.12 -13.30
C ASP A 1079 34.22 -6.01 -14.35
N ASP A 1080 33.49 -6.74 -15.19
CA ASP A 1080 34.12 -7.63 -16.19
C ASP A 1080 34.78 -6.85 -17.34
N ALA A 1081 34.21 -5.75 -17.84
CA ALA A 1081 34.89 -4.85 -18.79
C ALA A 1081 36.20 -4.29 -18.19
N ILE A 1082 36.19 -3.93 -16.90
CA ILE A 1082 37.39 -3.51 -16.16
C ILE A 1082 38.38 -4.68 -15.99
N MET A 1083 37.90 -5.92 -15.86
CA MET A 1083 38.76 -7.11 -15.82
C MET A 1083 39.43 -7.40 -17.17
N PHE A 1084 38.73 -7.20 -18.28
CA PHE A 1084 39.26 -7.37 -19.63
C PHE A 1084 40.26 -6.28 -20.00
N GLU A 1085 40.00 -5.01 -19.66
CA GLU A 1085 40.94 -3.89 -19.83
C GLU A 1085 40.89 -2.91 -18.65
N PRO A 1086 41.81 -3.04 -17.67
CA PRO A 1086 41.82 -2.25 -16.44
C PRO A 1086 41.89 -0.73 -16.64
N ARG A 1087 42.34 -0.24 -17.80
CA ARG A 1087 42.37 1.20 -18.11
C ARG A 1087 40.96 1.82 -18.22
N TYR A 1088 39.90 1.01 -18.33
CA TYR A 1088 38.50 1.48 -18.20
C TYR A 1088 38.04 1.75 -16.76
N ALA A 1089 38.83 1.38 -15.73
CA ALA A 1089 38.56 1.78 -14.35
C ALA A 1089 38.79 3.28 -14.09
N VAL A 1090 39.57 3.94 -14.95
CA VAL A 1090 39.83 5.37 -14.90
C VAL A 1090 39.09 6.03 -16.06
N ARG A 1091 38.20 6.97 -15.76
CA ARG A 1091 37.48 7.78 -16.76
C ARG A 1091 37.93 9.23 -16.66
N GLN A 1092 38.31 9.84 -17.78
CA GLN A 1092 38.62 11.28 -17.84
C GLN A 1092 37.31 12.09 -17.79
N PRO A 1093 37.28 13.31 -17.22
CA PRO A 1093 36.04 14.11 -17.07
C PRO A 1093 35.37 14.52 -18.39
N ASP A 1094 36.09 14.43 -19.51
CA ASP A 1094 35.64 14.69 -20.88
C ASP A 1094 35.42 13.38 -21.68
N GLY A 1095 35.47 12.22 -21.02
CA GLY A 1095 35.48 10.90 -21.63
C GLY A 1095 36.68 10.62 -22.55
N GLY A 1096 37.72 11.45 -22.54
CA GLY A 1096 38.87 11.40 -23.45
C GLY A 1096 38.63 12.01 -24.84
N TRP A 1097 37.59 12.82 -25.03
CA TRP A 1097 37.19 13.40 -26.32
C TRP A 1097 37.60 14.87 -26.52
N GLY A 1098 37.93 15.61 -25.46
CA GLY A 1098 38.13 17.07 -25.49
C GLY A 1098 39.39 17.56 -26.21
N GLU A 1099 40.35 16.68 -26.51
CA GLU A 1099 41.47 16.99 -27.41
C GLU A 1099 41.04 16.97 -28.91
N TYR A 1100 39.97 16.25 -29.23
CA TYR A 1100 39.55 15.95 -30.60
C TYR A 1100 38.30 16.76 -31.01
N VAL A 1101 37.43 17.07 -30.05
CA VAL A 1101 36.15 17.77 -30.30
C VAL A 1101 36.24 19.20 -29.80
N SER A 1102 36.07 20.18 -30.69
CA SER A 1102 36.15 21.61 -30.30
C SER A 1102 34.90 22.15 -29.61
N ASP A 1103 33.77 21.46 -29.72
CA ASP A 1103 32.48 21.79 -29.09
C ASP A 1103 31.87 20.51 -28.47
N LEU A 1104 32.38 20.16 -27.29
CA LEU A 1104 32.01 18.96 -26.54
C LEU A 1104 31.18 19.33 -25.31
N GLU A 1105 29.95 18.86 -25.27
CA GLU A 1105 29.10 18.86 -24.10
C GLU A 1105 29.21 17.51 -23.37
N VAL A 1106 29.30 17.52 -22.03
CA VAL A 1106 29.29 16.29 -21.22
C VAL A 1106 28.10 16.31 -20.27
N VAL A 1107 27.18 15.37 -20.46
CA VAL A 1107 25.94 15.22 -19.70
C VAL A 1107 26.08 13.99 -18.78
N PRO A 1108 26.25 14.15 -17.46
CA PRO A 1108 26.32 13.02 -16.54
C PRO A 1108 24.93 12.36 -16.42
N ILE A 1109 24.81 11.12 -16.90
CA ILE A 1109 23.58 10.32 -16.84
C ILE A 1109 23.57 9.37 -15.63
N GLY A 1110 24.75 9.00 -15.12
CA GLY A 1110 24.92 8.11 -13.97
C GLY A 1110 24.64 6.63 -14.27
N GLY A 1111 24.94 5.76 -13.29
CA GLY A 1111 24.85 4.30 -13.43
C GLY A 1111 26.08 3.68 -14.11
N GLU A 1112 25.97 2.42 -14.53
CA GLU A 1112 27.04 1.71 -15.25
C GLU A 1112 26.85 1.69 -16.77
N HIS A 1113 27.95 1.53 -17.52
CA HIS A 1113 27.98 1.51 -19.00
C HIS A 1113 26.87 0.68 -19.67
N ILE A 1114 26.54 -0.49 -19.11
CA ILE A 1114 25.51 -1.38 -19.65
C ILE A 1114 24.09 -0.87 -19.43
N GLN A 1115 23.87 -0.13 -18.34
CA GLN A 1115 22.56 0.43 -17.98
C GLN A 1115 22.28 1.76 -18.70
N ALA A 1116 23.28 2.34 -19.38
CA ALA A 1116 23.18 3.64 -20.06
C ALA A 1116 22.14 3.67 -21.19
N ILE A 1117 21.77 2.50 -21.73
CA ILE A 1117 20.74 2.32 -22.77
C ILE A 1117 19.35 2.01 -22.20
N ASP A 1118 19.25 1.71 -20.90
CA ASP A 1118 18.06 1.21 -20.22
C ASP A 1118 17.36 2.26 -19.34
N GLU A 1119 16.12 1.98 -18.98
CA GLU A 1119 15.36 2.78 -18.00
C GLU A 1119 15.92 2.56 -16.57
N PRO A 1120 16.00 3.61 -15.72
CA PRO A 1120 15.56 4.99 -15.93
C PRO A 1120 16.64 5.93 -16.50
N ILE A 1121 17.81 5.41 -16.88
CA ILE A 1121 18.97 6.25 -17.26
C ILE A 1121 18.79 6.84 -18.67
N ILE A 1122 18.31 6.04 -19.62
CA ILE A 1122 18.00 6.47 -20.99
C ILE A 1122 16.91 7.55 -21.05
N ALA A 1123 16.06 7.68 -20.02
CA ALA A 1123 15.12 8.79 -19.93
C ALA A 1123 15.81 10.16 -19.83
N LYS A 1124 16.97 10.24 -19.16
CA LYS A 1124 17.77 11.48 -19.08
C LYS A 1124 18.35 11.86 -20.45
N VAL A 1125 18.86 10.85 -21.17
CA VAL A 1125 19.33 10.99 -22.56
C VAL A 1125 18.19 11.46 -23.46
N GLY A 1126 17.02 10.82 -23.37
CA GLY A 1126 15.83 11.16 -24.15
C GLY A 1126 15.28 12.56 -23.86
N GLU A 1127 15.24 12.99 -22.61
CA GLU A 1127 14.83 14.34 -22.21
C GLU A 1127 15.80 15.41 -22.73
N HIS A 1128 17.11 15.15 -22.64
CA HIS A 1128 18.14 16.04 -23.15
C HIS A 1128 18.12 16.12 -24.68
N MET A 1129 18.12 14.97 -25.35
CA MET A 1129 18.08 14.85 -26.80
C MET A 1129 16.80 15.45 -27.38
N SER A 1130 15.65 15.30 -26.73
CA SER A 1130 14.40 15.96 -27.15
C SER A 1130 14.51 17.49 -27.15
N ARG A 1131 15.28 18.08 -26.21
CA ARG A 1131 15.57 19.52 -26.20
C ARG A 1131 16.54 19.91 -27.31
N ALA A 1132 17.62 19.14 -27.52
CA ALA A 1132 18.56 19.36 -28.62
C ALA A 1132 17.88 19.27 -30.01
N LEU A 1133 17.04 18.26 -30.24
CA LEU A 1133 16.23 18.12 -31.45
C LEU A 1133 15.27 19.31 -31.64
N GLY A 1134 14.65 19.80 -30.57
CA GLY A 1134 13.79 20.99 -30.60
C GLY A 1134 14.54 22.25 -31.04
N ASN A 1135 15.80 22.41 -30.62
CA ASN A 1135 16.66 23.52 -31.04
C ASN A 1135 17.00 23.42 -32.54
N VAL A 1136 17.42 22.24 -33.01
CA VAL A 1136 17.71 21.99 -34.45
C VAL A 1136 16.46 22.24 -35.31
N GLU A 1137 15.28 21.78 -34.88
CA GLU A 1137 14.01 22.10 -35.57
C GLU A 1137 13.68 23.60 -35.58
N ALA A 1138 14.08 24.36 -34.55
CA ALA A 1138 13.84 25.80 -34.46
C ALA A 1138 14.78 26.60 -35.38
N GLU A 1139 16.06 26.27 -35.41
CA GLU A 1139 17.07 26.92 -36.28
C GLU A 1139 16.74 26.73 -37.76
N GLN A 1140 16.17 25.59 -38.15
CA GLN A 1140 15.72 25.35 -39.53
C GLN A 1140 14.42 26.06 -39.91
N ARG A 1141 13.67 26.60 -38.94
CA ARG A 1141 12.48 27.43 -39.17
C ARG A 1141 12.78 28.94 -39.16
N ALA A 1142 14.01 29.33 -38.79
CA ALA A 1142 14.46 30.72 -38.91
C ALA A 1142 14.72 31.08 -40.39
N PRO A 1143 14.31 32.28 -40.86
CA PRO A 1143 14.64 32.72 -42.21
C PRO A 1143 16.14 33.00 -42.34
N LYS A 1144 16.80 32.28 -43.27
CA LYS A 1144 18.19 32.51 -43.70
C LYS A 1144 18.31 33.70 -44.65
#